data_AF-A0A7K5HKZ6-F1
#
_entry.id   AF-A0A7K5HKZ6-F1
#
_cell.length_a   1.000
_cell.length_b   1.000
_cell.length_c   1.000
_cell.angle_alpha   90.00
_cell.angle_beta   90.00
_cell.angle_gamma   90.00
#
_symmetry.space_group_name_H-M   'P 1'
#
loop_
_entity.id
_entity.type
_entity.pdbx_description
1 polymer ?
#
loop_
_entity_poly.entity_id
_entity_poly.type
_entity_poly.pdbx_seq_one_letter_code
_entity_poly.pdbx_strand_id
1 'polypeptide(L)'
;MALSDSVTTCLSPPVHYVICKLGFEKEEIYDINNILSENGEICWQAITEHVCYLESDQSVDYIKSIRSLGPICESVNLHFKSLTKEQFVIQYALWFRWTNYAELFLEVFEVLQYAQTTEVALGLMKVTSCVERALGDVYLLIGKDCPFLLRDLLASEELALVFGQAVMNVLRVFIGSPYGLNLRNVLWHGFASPQEIPAKYCAMLLFLTAGLGQLLQTYLLKTKYILVHRPYVIFVSLEELDIFPGKYLTINLNHETLSLAEELVKLSSFVLKTMSPFWMAALTAFKQSRYADCVILLLPQLEAGLRLLFTRTNKCPNRLLTAEVKFLSKMLAKHLDNEEVNQLPAVLEEPVMACEFLWDFLNHQEGPRVRDRLSHGEINLEAFPREVANQIVAFAITLLCRFSDEDLFAFKEHMVIKPLMNCARCYRSRFHPISRLKKQVLDCMKSIHLWPELPTVPEEHVQTIKGLEGNAETTTLILMISEIISQLQRYIPQNCCSSDDLINNVLTERRLIELCDMRVCTLYAPKPVLEIVVVLRKISTQCHQVSEQVVASAELRYKQWMNKTLRSRQRQNYLRMLNSIKFLSPMLRLILVFITLELVNIHLVCKKNAFDYQQYLKFLKSILQYTENLVTYTSPEKNKWDETMELTNKALIKIRKIIDRKLTLVQLAA
;
A
#
# COMPACT_ATOMS: atom_id res chain seq x y z
N MET A 1 -10.75 -9.63 36.41
CA MET A 1 -11.66 -8.51 36.73
C MET A 1 -12.00 -7.81 35.44
N ALA A 2 -13.29 -7.76 35.12
CA ALA A 2 -13.83 -7.25 33.88
C ALA A 2 -13.63 -5.73 33.78
N LEU A 3 -13.08 -5.26 32.66
CA LEU A 3 -13.25 -3.87 32.22
C LEU A 3 -14.71 -3.72 31.74
N SER A 4 -15.64 -3.66 32.69
CA SER A 4 -17.04 -3.29 32.44
C SER A 4 -17.29 -1.79 32.65
N ASP A 5 -16.27 -1.03 33.04
CA ASP A 5 -16.36 0.43 33.01
C ASP A 5 -16.25 0.88 31.55
N SER A 6 -17.34 1.46 31.04
CA SER A 6 -17.42 1.94 29.67
C SER A 6 -16.28 2.92 29.42
N VAL A 7 -15.32 2.55 28.56
CA VAL A 7 -14.26 3.45 28.12
C VAL A 7 -14.91 4.70 27.52
N THR A 8 -14.88 5.81 28.25
CA THR A 8 -15.50 7.08 27.84
C THR A 8 -14.60 7.87 26.90
N THR A 9 -13.29 7.64 26.95
CA THR A 9 -12.28 8.30 26.13
C THR A 9 -11.11 7.36 25.84
N CYS A 10 -10.50 7.48 24.66
CA CYS A 10 -9.21 6.85 24.35
C CYS A 10 -8.04 7.83 24.43
N LEU A 11 -8.26 9.06 24.88
CA LEU A 11 -7.22 10.02 25.20
C LEU A 11 -6.71 9.76 26.62
N SER A 12 -5.38 9.76 26.80
CA SER A 12 -4.81 9.75 28.15
C SER A 12 -5.20 11.03 28.89
N PRO A 13 -5.31 11.04 30.24
CA PRO A 13 -5.75 12.22 30.98
C PRO A 13 -4.99 13.52 30.65
N PRO A 14 -3.64 13.51 30.49
CA PRO A 14 -2.91 14.70 30.07
C PRO A 14 -3.29 15.17 28.67
N VAL A 15 -3.43 14.26 27.71
CA VAL A 15 -3.78 14.58 26.32
C VAL A 15 -5.22 15.12 26.24
N HIS A 16 -6.14 14.48 26.96
CA HIS A 16 -7.52 14.95 27.07
C HIS A 16 -7.58 16.37 27.64
N TYR A 17 -6.83 16.67 28.71
CA TYR A 17 -6.78 18.03 29.25
C TYR A 17 -6.23 19.04 28.24
N VAL A 18 -5.12 18.71 27.58
CA VAL A 18 -4.47 19.59 26.58
C VAL A 18 -5.40 19.91 25.42
N ILE A 19 -6.13 18.91 24.90
CA ILE A 19 -7.02 19.10 23.74
C ILE A 19 -8.33 19.76 24.16
N CYS A 20 -9.01 19.22 25.16
CA CYS A 20 -10.39 19.57 25.47
C CYS A 20 -10.53 20.80 26.38
N LYS A 21 -9.50 21.15 27.17
CA LYS A 21 -9.62 22.14 28.24
C LYS A 21 -8.58 23.26 28.17
N LEU A 22 -7.30 22.95 27.98
CA LEU A 22 -6.18 23.87 28.18
C LEU A 22 -6.31 25.20 27.41
N GLY A 23 -6.70 25.15 26.13
CA GLY A 23 -6.89 26.36 25.32
C GLY A 23 -8.09 27.23 25.75
N PHE A 24 -9.04 26.65 26.47
CA PHE A 24 -10.32 27.29 26.77
C PHE A 24 -10.50 27.56 28.27
N GLU A 25 -9.39 27.56 29.03
CA GLU A 25 -9.40 27.95 30.45
C GLU A 25 -9.66 29.45 30.63
N LYS A 26 -9.27 30.25 29.63
CA LYS A 26 -9.57 31.68 29.56
C LYS A 26 -10.83 31.87 28.74
N GLU A 27 -11.84 32.50 29.33
CA GLU A 27 -13.08 32.88 28.65
C GLU A 27 -12.99 34.27 27.99
N GLU A 28 -11.82 34.90 28.01
CA GLU A 28 -11.57 36.17 27.34
C GLU A 28 -11.74 36.01 25.82
N ILE A 29 -12.59 36.84 25.22
CA ILE A 29 -12.76 36.89 23.77
C ILE A 29 -11.75 37.89 23.21
N TYR A 30 -10.84 37.41 22.37
CA TYR A 30 -9.89 38.26 21.67
C TYR A 30 -10.60 39.03 20.56
N ASP A 31 -10.37 40.34 20.41
CA ASP A 31 -11.03 41.10 19.34
C ASP A 31 -10.55 40.60 17.95
N ILE A 32 -11.49 40.20 17.10
CA ILE A 32 -11.20 39.70 15.75
C ILE A 32 -10.49 40.77 14.90
N ASN A 33 -10.78 42.06 15.15
CA ASN A 33 -10.18 43.17 14.40
C ASN A 33 -8.67 43.31 14.63
N ASN A 34 -8.15 42.71 15.70
CA ASN A 34 -6.71 42.68 15.97
C ASN A 34 -5.98 41.61 15.15
N ILE A 35 -6.68 40.54 14.72
CA ILE A 35 -6.10 39.45 13.91
C ILE A 35 -6.52 39.47 12.44
N LEU A 36 -7.53 40.27 12.08
CA LEU A 36 -8.08 40.36 10.75
C LEU A 36 -8.28 41.83 10.38
N SER A 37 -7.67 42.26 9.28
CA SER A 37 -7.88 43.61 8.74
C SER A 37 -9.24 43.76 8.06
N GLU A 38 -9.67 45.00 7.85
CA GLU A 38 -10.89 45.33 7.09
C GLU A 38 -10.90 44.74 5.68
N ASN A 39 -9.72 44.57 5.07
CA ASN A 39 -9.55 43.98 3.73
C ASN A 39 -9.54 42.45 3.74
N GLY A 40 -9.68 41.81 4.90
CA GLY A 40 -9.64 40.35 5.06
C GLY A 40 -8.25 39.74 5.08
N GLU A 41 -7.20 40.55 5.22
CA GLU A 41 -5.82 40.08 5.42
C GLU A 41 -5.61 39.67 6.87
N ILE A 42 -4.95 38.52 7.06
CA ILE A 42 -4.69 37.95 8.38
C ILE A 42 -3.42 38.57 8.96
N CYS A 43 -3.55 39.16 10.16
CA CYS A 43 -2.42 39.74 10.89
C CYS A 43 -1.64 38.63 11.61
N TRP A 44 -0.66 38.05 10.90
CA TRP A 44 0.19 37.01 11.45
C TRP A 44 0.97 37.44 12.69
N GLN A 45 1.39 38.71 12.77
CA GLN A 45 2.10 39.22 13.94
C GLN A 45 1.28 39.01 15.22
N ALA A 46 0.02 39.44 15.23
CA ALA A 46 -0.89 39.30 16.37
C ALA A 46 -1.11 37.83 16.77
N ILE A 47 -1.08 36.89 15.82
CA ILE A 47 -1.20 35.45 16.12
C ILE A 47 0.11 34.90 16.69
N THR A 48 1.24 35.25 16.08
CA THR A 48 2.56 34.72 16.46
C THR A 48 3.05 35.22 17.81
N GLU A 49 2.59 36.39 18.27
CA GLU A 49 2.86 36.91 19.63
C GLU A 49 2.32 35.99 20.74
N HIS A 50 1.34 35.13 20.42
CA HIS A 50 0.80 34.14 21.36
C HIS A 50 1.61 32.83 21.39
N VAL A 51 2.63 32.67 20.55
CA VAL A 51 3.55 31.53 20.61
C VAL A 51 4.65 31.83 21.63
N CYS A 52 4.72 31.00 22.67
CA CYS A 52 5.72 31.12 23.73
C CYS A 52 6.91 30.20 23.46
N TYR A 53 8.09 30.61 23.90
CA TYR A 53 9.34 29.87 23.77
C TYR A 53 9.94 29.56 25.14
N LEU A 54 10.62 28.44 25.27
CA LEU A 54 11.37 28.07 26.47
C LEU A 54 12.65 28.92 26.56
N GLU A 55 12.94 29.42 27.76
CA GLU A 55 14.12 30.25 28.02
C GLU A 55 15.44 29.49 27.76
N SER A 56 15.43 28.17 27.92
CA SER A 56 16.62 27.32 27.84
C SER A 56 17.18 27.20 26.42
N ASP A 57 16.34 26.88 25.44
CA ASP A 57 16.76 26.46 24.10
C ASP A 57 15.97 27.14 22.98
N GLN A 58 15.12 28.12 23.31
CA GLN A 58 14.24 28.81 22.36
C GLN A 58 13.33 27.85 21.57
N SER A 59 13.09 26.64 22.09
CA SER A 59 12.08 25.74 21.54
C SER A 59 10.68 26.20 21.94
N VAL A 60 9.66 25.78 21.18
CA VAL A 60 8.27 26.19 21.45
C VAL A 60 7.78 25.60 22.78
N ASP A 61 7.34 26.46 23.69
CA ASP A 61 6.59 26.07 24.90
C ASP A 61 5.15 25.78 24.50
N TYR A 62 4.87 24.52 24.15
CA TYR A 62 3.56 24.11 23.63
C TYR A 62 2.44 24.36 24.63
N ILE A 63 2.65 24.16 25.93
CA ILE A 63 1.59 24.31 26.94
C ILE A 63 1.19 25.78 27.08
N LYS A 64 2.16 26.68 27.21
CA LYS A 64 1.85 28.12 27.27
C LYS A 64 1.26 28.62 25.95
N SER A 65 1.78 28.15 24.83
CA SER A 65 1.29 28.54 23.50
C SER A 65 -0.16 28.10 23.27
N ILE A 66 -0.53 26.86 23.62
CA ILE A 66 -1.93 26.38 23.50
C ILE A 66 -2.87 27.22 24.36
N ARG A 67 -2.49 27.48 25.62
CA ARG A 67 -3.29 28.32 26.53
C ARG A 67 -3.46 29.76 26.00
N SER A 68 -2.43 30.30 25.35
CA SER A 68 -2.45 31.66 24.80
C SER A 68 -3.21 31.77 23.48
N LEU A 69 -3.12 30.76 22.61
CA LEU A 69 -3.79 30.72 21.29
C LEU A 69 -5.28 30.35 21.38
N GLY A 70 -5.72 29.73 22.47
CA GLY A 70 -7.11 29.28 22.58
C GLY A 70 -8.18 30.37 22.53
N PRO A 71 -8.01 31.55 23.18
CA PRO A 71 -8.87 32.72 22.97
C PRO A 71 -8.99 33.14 21.51
N ILE A 72 -7.89 33.11 20.75
CA ILE A 72 -7.88 33.42 19.32
C ILE A 72 -8.71 32.38 18.54
N CYS A 73 -8.58 31.10 18.89
CA CYS A 73 -9.38 30.04 18.26
C CYS A 73 -10.88 30.24 18.49
N GLU A 74 -11.28 30.73 19.67
CA GLU A 74 -12.68 31.07 19.94
C GLU A 74 -13.15 32.24 19.08
N SER A 75 -12.38 33.33 19.01
CA SER A 75 -12.73 34.49 18.22
C SER A 75 -12.86 34.19 16.74
N VAL A 76 -11.94 33.39 16.17
CA VAL A 76 -12.02 32.93 14.78
C VAL A 76 -13.28 32.09 14.54
N ASN A 77 -13.61 31.20 15.47
CA ASN A 77 -14.81 30.37 15.37
C ASN A 77 -16.10 31.19 15.43
N LEU A 78 -16.17 32.20 16.32
CA LEU A 78 -17.30 33.12 16.39
C LEU A 78 -17.42 33.98 15.12
N HIS A 79 -16.29 34.45 14.58
CA HIS A 79 -16.25 35.14 13.29
C HIS A 79 -16.78 34.27 12.16
N PHE A 80 -16.31 33.03 12.02
CA PHE A 80 -16.82 32.14 10.98
C PHE A 80 -18.30 31.83 11.13
N LYS A 81 -18.84 31.74 12.35
CA LYS A 81 -20.28 31.58 12.59
C LYS A 81 -21.11 32.81 12.26
N SER A 82 -20.51 34.00 12.23
CA SER A 82 -21.21 35.23 11.86
C SER A 82 -21.31 35.42 10.34
N LEU A 83 -20.48 34.72 9.57
CA LEU A 83 -20.42 34.81 8.12
C LEU A 83 -21.45 33.87 7.44
N THR A 84 -22.07 34.38 6.39
CA THR A 84 -22.77 33.57 5.39
C THR A 84 -21.76 32.85 4.48
N LYS A 85 -22.23 31.82 3.76
CA LYS A 85 -21.41 31.10 2.76
C LYS A 85 -20.87 32.06 1.70
N GLU A 86 -21.69 32.98 1.21
CA GLU A 86 -21.33 33.94 0.18
C GLU A 86 -20.23 34.89 0.68
N GLN A 87 -20.37 35.42 1.90
CA GLN A 87 -19.35 36.27 2.52
C GLN A 87 -18.03 35.53 2.70
N PHE A 88 -18.08 34.29 3.20
CA PHE A 88 -16.89 33.45 3.37
C PHE A 88 -16.19 33.18 2.03
N VAL A 89 -16.95 32.86 0.97
CA VAL A 89 -16.41 32.62 -0.36
C VAL A 89 -15.72 33.89 -0.91
N ILE A 90 -16.39 35.04 -0.81
CA ILE A 90 -15.82 36.32 -1.28
C ILE A 90 -14.51 36.63 -0.56
N GLN A 91 -14.45 36.39 0.75
CA GLN A 91 -13.31 36.77 1.58
C GLN A 91 -12.15 35.76 1.51
N TYR A 92 -12.43 34.45 1.45
CA TYR A 92 -11.43 33.40 1.67
C TYR A 92 -11.17 32.46 0.49
N ALA A 93 -12.09 32.30 -0.46
CA ALA A 93 -11.96 31.25 -1.50
C ALA A 93 -10.69 31.39 -2.37
N LEU A 94 -10.28 32.62 -2.68
CA LEU A 94 -9.04 32.89 -3.42
C LEU A 94 -7.82 32.34 -2.69
N TRP A 95 -7.82 32.42 -1.35
CA TRP A 95 -6.70 32.07 -0.49
C TRP A 95 -6.54 30.57 -0.26
N PHE A 96 -7.47 29.74 -0.74
CA PHE A 96 -7.33 28.28 -0.71
C PHE A 96 -6.81 27.69 -2.01
N ARG A 97 -6.68 28.47 -3.10
CA ARG A 97 -6.28 27.93 -4.42
C ARG A 97 -4.90 27.26 -4.43
N TRP A 98 -3.99 27.68 -3.53
CA TRP A 98 -2.65 27.12 -3.42
C TRP A 98 -2.63 25.66 -2.91
N THR A 99 -3.75 25.12 -2.44
CA THR A 99 -3.83 23.74 -1.96
C THR A 99 -4.15 22.73 -3.06
N ASN A 100 -4.46 23.21 -4.27
CA ASN A 100 -4.98 22.43 -5.39
C ASN A 100 -6.33 21.73 -5.10
N TYR A 101 -7.03 22.11 -4.02
CA TYR A 101 -8.38 21.64 -3.71
C TYR A 101 -9.10 22.65 -2.80
N ALA A 102 -9.55 23.77 -3.36
CA ALA A 102 -10.14 24.87 -2.60
C ALA A 102 -11.54 24.53 -2.09
N GLU A 103 -12.27 23.72 -2.84
CA GLU A 103 -13.65 23.28 -2.59
C GLU A 103 -13.77 22.59 -1.23
N LEU A 104 -12.75 21.82 -0.84
CA LEU A 104 -12.67 21.19 0.48
C LEU A 104 -12.87 22.18 1.63
N PHE A 105 -12.24 23.35 1.55
CA PHE A 105 -12.30 24.34 2.64
C PHE A 105 -13.66 25.01 2.72
N LEU A 106 -14.37 25.11 1.59
CA LEU A 106 -15.75 25.58 1.54
C LEU A 106 -16.70 24.55 2.17
N GLU A 107 -16.52 23.26 1.87
CA GLU A 107 -17.28 22.17 2.50
C GLU A 107 -17.10 22.17 4.02
N VAL A 108 -15.85 22.33 4.50
CA VAL A 108 -15.56 22.32 5.94
C VAL A 108 -16.12 23.56 6.62
N PHE A 109 -16.16 24.72 5.95
CA PHE A 109 -16.84 25.89 6.47
C PHE A 109 -18.33 25.64 6.70
N GLU A 110 -19.02 24.96 5.77
CA GLU A 110 -20.43 24.61 5.95
C GLU A 110 -20.64 23.70 7.16
N VAL A 111 -19.78 22.70 7.35
CA VAL A 111 -19.82 21.80 8.53
C VAL A 111 -19.73 22.58 9.84
N LEU A 112 -18.90 23.63 9.90
CA LEU A 112 -18.73 24.47 11.09
C LEU A 112 -20.01 25.25 11.46
N GLN A 113 -20.93 25.47 10.52
CA GLN A 113 -22.20 26.14 10.77
C GLN A 113 -23.21 25.25 11.50
N TYR A 114 -23.21 23.94 11.21
CA TYR A 114 -24.23 23.00 11.70
C TYR A 114 -23.77 22.09 12.86
N ALA A 115 -22.47 22.12 13.20
CA ALA A 115 -21.89 21.51 14.40
C ALA A 115 -22.17 20.01 14.62
N GLN A 116 -22.23 19.19 13.55
CA GLN A 116 -22.19 17.73 13.71
C GLN A 116 -20.78 17.29 14.11
N THR A 117 -20.68 16.60 15.24
CA THR A 117 -19.39 16.32 15.91
C THR A 117 -18.48 15.39 15.10
N THR A 118 -19.03 14.41 14.39
CA THR A 118 -18.28 13.52 13.50
C THR A 118 -17.77 14.24 12.25
N GLU A 119 -18.52 15.21 11.74
CA GLU A 119 -18.16 15.97 10.55
C GLU A 119 -17.01 16.95 10.82
N VAL A 120 -16.94 17.53 12.02
CA VAL A 120 -15.79 18.37 12.44
C VAL A 120 -14.49 17.56 12.41
N ALA A 121 -14.52 16.34 12.97
CA ALA A 121 -13.36 15.44 12.96
C ALA A 121 -12.99 14.99 11.53
N LEU A 122 -13.97 14.68 10.69
CA LEU A 122 -13.75 14.38 9.27
C LEU A 122 -13.12 15.57 8.54
N GLY A 123 -13.67 16.77 8.73
CA GLY A 123 -13.15 18.01 8.16
C GLY A 123 -11.70 18.25 8.56
N LEU A 124 -11.36 18.07 9.84
CA LEU A 124 -9.97 18.16 10.31
C LEU A 124 -9.05 17.12 9.68
N MET A 125 -9.47 15.87 9.55
CA MET A 125 -8.67 14.84 8.86
C MET A 125 -8.41 15.22 7.39
N LYS A 126 -9.43 15.69 6.67
CA LYS A 126 -9.30 16.14 5.28
C LYS A 126 -8.40 17.38 5.16
N VAL A 127 -8.63 18.40 5.99
CA VAL A 127 -7.85 19.66 6.01
C VAL A 127 -6.39 19.39 6.32
N THR A 128 -6.10 18.59 7.36
CA THR A 128 -4.70 18.29 7.73
C THR A 128 -3.97 17.51 6.65
N SER A 129 -4.61 16.52 6.02
CA SER A 129 -4.06 15.81 4.85
C SER A 129 -3.80 16.75 3.66
N CYS A 130 -4.74 17.63 3.35
CA CYS A 130 -4.63 18.57 2.23
C CYS A 130 -3.53 19.61 2.46
N VAL A 131 -3.48 20.20 3.65
CA VAL A 131 -2.43 21.16 4.05
C VAL A 131 -1.05 20.50 4.06
N GLU A 132 -0.93 19.27 4.58
CA GLU A 132 0.33 18.52 4.55
C GLU A 132 0.86 18.35 3.11
N ARG A 133 -0.01 17.95 2.17
CA ARG A 133 0.35 17.86 0.75
C ARG A 133 0.74 19.21 0.16
N ALA A 134 -0.07 20.24 0.40
CA ALA A 134 0.14 21.57 -0.16
C ALA A 134 1.45 22.20 0.35
N LEU A 135 1.76 22.04 1.64
CA LEU A 135 3.04 22.45 2.22
C LEU A 135 4.21 21.71 1.58
N GLY A 136 4.05 20.42 1.25
CA GLY A 136 5.07 19.69 0.50
C GLY A 136 5.29 20.19 -0.92
N ASP A 137 4.25 20.72 -1.59
CA ASP A 137 4.40 21.39 -2.90
C ASP A 137 5.18 22.70 -2.74
N VAL A 138 4.89 23.47 -1.68
CA VAL A 138 5.62 24.72 -1.36
C VAL A 138 7.08 24.43 -0.99
N TYR A 139 7.34 23.38 -0.22
CA TYR A 139 8.70 22.95 0.13
C TYR A 139 9.56 22.73 -1.12
N LEU A 140 8.98 22.11 -2.16
CA LEU A 140 9.66 21.81 -3.43
C LEU A 140 9.94 23.04 -4.31
N LEU A 141 9.50 24.24 -3.91
CA LEU A 141 9.99 25.48 -4.53
C LEU A 141 11.48 25.71 -4.24
N ILE A 142 12.00 25.17 -3.13
CA ILE A 142 13.36 25.41 -2.64
C ILE A 142 14.10 24.07 -2.47
N GLY A 143 13.47 23.11 -1.80
CA GLY A 143 14.04 21.80 -1.50
C GLY A 143 13.98 20.83 -2.69
N LYS A 144 14.67 19.69 -2.54
CA LYS A 144 14.71 18.62 -3.57
C LYS A 144 13.83 17.42 -3.21
N ASP A 145 13.94 16.94 -1.99
CA ASP A 145 13.23 15.76 -1.50
C ASP A 145 12.35 16.15 -0.30
N CYS A 146 11.04 16.14 -0.50
CA CYS A 146 10.07 16.50 0.55
C CYS A 146 10.18 15.55 1.74
N PRO A 147 10.31 16.06 2.99
CA PRO A 147 10.29 15.23 4.19
C PRO A 147 9.05 14.33 4.26
N PHE A 148 9.23 13.10 4.73
CA PHE A 148 8.15 12.11 4.82
C PHE A 148 7.19 12.36 5.99
N LEU A 149 7.69 12.90 7.11
CA LEU A 149 6.87 13.16 8.30
C LEU A 149 6.44 14.64 8.32
N LEU A 150 5.15 14.90 8.54
CA LEU A 150 4.60 16.25 8.68
C LEU A 150 5.37 17.10 9.72
N ARG A 151 5.75 16.51 10.85
CA ARG A 151 6.53 17.21 11.88
C ARG A 151 7.85 17.74 11.33
N ASP A 152 8.53 16.95 10.52
CA ASP A 152 9.84 17.30 9.96
C ASP A 152 9.68 18.30 8.82
N LEU A 153 8.60 18.17 8.03
CA LEU A 153 8.19 19.17 7.04
C LEU A 153 7.93 20.54 7.69
N LEU A 154 7.16 20.58 8.79
CA LEU A 154 6.86 21.83 9.51
C LEU A 154 8.07 22.43 10.24
N ALA A 155 9.12 21.65 10.47
CA ALA A 155 10.37 22.09 11.07
C ALA A 155 11.43 22.50 10.03
N SER A 156 11.11 22.40 8.74
CA SER A 156 12.05 22.68 7.65
C SER A 156 12.37 24.16 7.51
N GLU A 157 13.64 24.46 7.17
CA GLU A 157 14.10 25.82 6.90
C GLU A 157 13.48 26.37 5.61
N GLU A 158 13.18 25.49 4.65
CA GLU A 158 12.57 25.83 3.36
C GLU A 158 11.18 26.43 3.55
N LEU A 159 10.33 25.82 4.39
CA LEU A 159 9.03 26.41 4.69
C LEU A 159 9.15 27.65 5.57
N ALA A 160 10.09 27.68 6.51
CA ALA A 160 10.36 28.86 7.31
C ALA A 160 10.83 30.06 6.46
N LEU A 161 11.54 29.82 5.35
CA LEU A 161 11.95 30.87 4.41
C LEU A 161 10.76 31.48 3.66
N VAL A 162 9.75 30.66 3.33
CA VAL A 162 8.54 31.12 2.62
C VAL A 162 7.55 31.78 3.56
N PHE A 163 7.23 31.14 4.68
CA PHE A 163 6.14 31.55 5.58
C PHE A 163 6.62 32.29 6.83
N GLY A 164 7.88 32.17 7.18
CA GLY A 164 8.44 32.67 8.44
C GLY A 164 8.42 31.62 9.55
N GLN A 165 9.49 31.58 10.36
CA GLN A 165 9.66 30.60 11.43
C GLN A 165 8.53 30.65 12.48
N ALA A 166 8.08 31.85 12.85
CA ALA A 166 7.03 32.02 13.85
C ALA A 166 5.67 31.47 13.37
N VAL A 167 5.35 31.65 12.08
CA VAL A 167 4.15 31.08 11.44
C VAL A 167 4.20 29.56 11.44
N MET A 168 5.35 28.98 11.08
CA MET A 168 5.54 27.52 11.15
C MET A 168 5.42 27.00 12.59
N ASN A 169 5.88 27.76 13.58
CA ASN A 169 5.71 27.40 14.99
C ASN A 169 4.24 27.39 15.44
N VAL A 170 3.38 28.28 14.91
CA VAL A 170 1.92 28.20 15.12
C VAL A 170 1.39 26.86 14.61
N LEU A 171 1.71 26.47 13.37
CA LEU A 171 1.25 25.17 12.82
C LEU A 171 1.75 23.97 13.63
N ARG A 172 2.99 24.03 14.13
CA ARG A 172 3.57 22.97 14.98
C ARG A 172 2.78 22.76 16.27
N VAL A 173 2.16 23.81 16.83
CA VAL A 173 1.27 23.71 18.00
C VAL A 173 0.03 22.88 17.70
N PHE A 174 -0.57 23.03 16.51
CA PHE A 174 -1.83 22.36 16.17
C PHE A 174 -1.66 20.94 15.62
N ILE A 175 -0.77 20.73 14.64
CA ILE A 175 -0.77 19.51 13.81
C ILE A 175 0.58 18.78 13.72
N GLY A 176 1.66 19.35 14.24
CA GLY A 176 3.02 18.84 14.04
C GLY A 176 3.57 17.99 15.19
N SER A 177 3.73 18.61 16.36
CA SER A 177 4.50 18.01 17.46
C SER A 177 3.63 17.13 18.37
N PRO A 178 4.13 15.98 18.85
CA PRO A 178 3.45 15.19 19.89
C PRO A 178 3.37 15.93 21.23
N TYR A 179 4.16 16.98 21.43
CA TYR A 179 4.10 17.86 22.61
C TYR A 179 3.05 18.97 22.45
N GLY A 180 2.53 19.19 21.23
CA GLY A 180 1.41 20.09 20.95
C GLY A 180 0.06 19.37 20.96
N LEU A 181 -0.95 19.95 20.31
CA LEU A 181 -2.27 19.33 20.16
C LEU A 181 -2.23 18.05 19.31
N ASN A 182 -1.34 18.02 18.31
CA ASN A 182 -1.12 16.88 17.42
C ASN A 182 -2.42 16.34 16.77
N LEU A 183 -3.34 17.24 16.41
CA LEU A 183 -4.73 16.90 16.04
C LEU A 183 -4.79 15.88 14.90
N ARG A 184 -3.90 16.03 13.91
CA ARG A 184 -3.74 15.10 12.78
C ARG A 184 -3.58 13.66 13.27
N ASN A 185 -2.60 13.40 14.13
CA ASN A 185 -2.31 12.03 14.57
C ASN A 185 -3.36 11.51 15.56
N VAL A 186 -3.87 12.36 16.44
CA VAL A 186 -4.93 11.98 17.40
C VAL A 186 -6.17 11.47 16.66
N LEU A 187 -6.58 12.14 15.59
CA LEU A 187 -7.72 11.75 14.76
C LEU A 187 -7.43 10.54 13.88
N TRP A 188 -6.33 10.55 13.11
CA TRP A 188 -6.00 9.46 12.18
C TRP A 188 -5.70 8.12 12.87
N HIS A 189 -5.35 8.13 14.16
CA HIS A 189 -5.20 6.93 14.99
C HIS A 189 -6.47 6.55 15.78
N GLY A 190 -7.55 7.33 15.66
CA GLY A 190 -8.84 7.01 16.29
C GLY A 190 -8.84 7.10 17.81
N PHE A 191 -8.09 8.04 18.39
CA PHE A 191 -8.08 8.26 19.84
C PHE A 191 -9.21 9.18 20.33
N ALA A 192 -9.58 10.18 19.53
CA ALA A 192 -10.62 11.13 19.90
C ALA A 192 -12.00 10.60 19.48
N SER A 193 -12.92 10.57 20.43
CA SER A 193 -14.35 10.38 20.23
C SER A 193 -14.99 11.63 19.62
N PRO A 194 -16.20 11.52 19.04
CA PRO A 194 -16.77 12.61 18.23
C PRO A 194 -16.85 13.95 18.96
N GLN A 195 -17.16 13.97 20.26
CA GLN A 195 -17.36 15.20 21.04
C GLN A 195 -16.05 15.80 21.60
N GLU A 196 -14.92 15.11 21.48
CA GLU A 196 -13.69 15.50 22.17
C GLU A 196 -12.85 16.54 21.43
N ILE A 197 -13.07 16.73 20.12
CA ILE A 197 -12.34 17.74 19.35
C ILE A 197 -13.18 19.01 19.21
N PRO A 198 -12.77 20.13 19.82
CA PRO A 198 -13.47 21.39 19.68
C PRO A 198 -13.45 21.90 18.23
N ALA A 199 -14.62 22.29 17.71
CA ALA A 199 -14.77 22.88 16.37
C ALA A 199 -13.90 24.13 16.15
N LYS A 200 -13.57 24.83 17.25
CA LYS A 200 -12.69 26.00 17.29
C LYS A 200 -11.33 25.74 16.66
N TYR A 201 -10.76 24.55 16.85
CA TYR A 201 -9.49 24.18 16.22
C TYR A 201 -9.61 23.97 14.71
N CYS A 202 -10.76 23.47 14.24
CA CYS A 202 -11.05 23.32 12.82
C CYS A 202 -11.21 24.69 12.15
N ALA A 203 -11.99 25.59 12.77
CA ALA A 203 -12.11 26.98 12.33
C ALA A 203 -10.73 27.66 12.27
N MET A 204 -9.91 27.50 13.30
CA MET A 204 -8.56 28.06 13.33
C MET A 204 -7.68 27.51 12.20
N LEU A 205 -7.70 26.20 11.91
CA LEU A 205 -6.92 25.64 10.81
C LEU A 205 -7.40 26.11 9.43
N LEU A 206 -8.70 26.32 9.22
CA LEU A 206 -9.22 26.94 8.01
C LEU A 206 -8.68 28.37 7.86
N PHE A 207 -8.74 29.16 8.93
CA PHE A 207 -8.24 30.53 8.96
C PHE A 207 -6.74 30.61 8.68
N LEU A 208 -5.94 29.78 9.36
CA LEU A 208 -4.49 29.69 9.15
C LEU A 208 -4.15 29.28 7.72
N THR A 209 -4.91 28.37 7.11
CA THR A 209 -4.66 27.92 5.73
C THR A 209 -4.87 29.05 4.71
N ALA A 210 -5.90 29.88 4.90
CA ALA A 210 -6.09 31.08 4.08
C ALA A 210 -4.92 32.07 4.27
N GLY A 211 -4.48 32.29 5.51
CA GLY A 211 -3.35 33.18 5.82
C GLY A 211 -2.04 32.71 5.20
N LEU A 212 -1.80 31.40 5.13
CA LEU A 212 -0.65 30.83 4.41
C LEU A 212 -0.76 31.14 2.92
N GLY A 213 -1.95 31.06 2.34
CA GLY A 213 -2.19 31.45 0.95
C GLY A 213 -1.82 32.90 0.65
N GLN A 214 -2.15 33.82 1.57
CA GLN A 214 -1.78 35.25 1.48
C GLN A 214 -0.25 35.46 1.52
N LEU A 215 0.43 34.81 2.46
CA LEU A 215 1.90 34.86 2.56
C LEU A 215 2.59 34.26 1.32
N LEU A 216 2.11 33.11 0.86
CA LEU A 216 2.65 32.43 -0.30
C LEU A 216 2.48 33.29 -1.56
N GLN A 217 1.32 33.90 -1.76
CA GLN A 217 1.11 34.79 -2.91
C GLN A 217 2.15 35.92 -2.92
N THR A 218 2.37 36.55 -1.76
CA THR A 218 3.37 37.62 -1.61
C THR A 218 4.78 37.12 -1.95
N TYR A 219 5.15 35.94 -1.45
CA TYR A 219 6.43 35.32 -1.73
C TYR A 219 6.63 34.99 -3.21
N LEU A 220 5.63 34.40 -3.87
CA LEU A 220 5.66 34.06 -5.30
C LEU A 220 5.75 35.31 -6.18
N LEU A 221 5.04 36.39 -5.84
CA LEU A 221 5.14 37.66 -6.56
C LEU A 221 6.55 38.27 -6.46
N LYS A 222 7.17 38.20 -5.29
CA LYS A 222 8.52 38.72 -5.05
C LYS A 222 9.60 37.89 -5.75
N THR A 223 9.50 36.57 -5.70
CA THR A 223 10.52 35.64 -6.22
C THR A 223 10.31 35.25 -7.69
N LYS A 224 9.11 35.47 -8.22
CA LYS A 224 8.66 35.02 -9.56
C LYS A 224 8.72 33.51 -9.74
N TYR A 225 8.69 32.74 -8.65
CA TYR A 225 8.53 31.29 -8.71
C TYR A 225 7.12 30.89 -9.10
N ILE A 226 6.99 29.70 -9.67
CA ILE A 226 5.72 29.09 -10.06
C ILE A 226 5.50 27.88 -9.15
N LEU A 227 4.38 27.89 -8.41
CA LEU A 227 3.97 26.73 -7.63
C LEU A 227 3.48 25.62 -8.57
N VAL A 228 4.08 24.44 -8.46
CA VAL A 228 3.71 23.26 -9.23
C VAL A 228 3.16 22.21 -8.28
N HIS A 229 1.93 21.76 -8.53
CA HIS A 229 1.30 20.71 -7.74
C HIS A 229 1.77 19.34 -8.19
N ARG A 230 2.17 18.51 -7.22
CA ARG A 230 2.48 17.10 -7.50
C ARG A 230 1.22 16.40 -8.02
N PRO A 231 1.35 15.41 -8.93
CA PRO A 231 0.21 14.63 -9.40
C PRO A 231 -0.36 13.77 -8.27
N TYR A 232 -1.68 13.53 -8.29
CA TYR A 232 -2.32 12.58 -7.36
C TYR A 232 -1.93 11.15 -7.70
N VAL A 233 -1.84 10.30 -6.68
CA VAL A 233 -1.64 8.86 -6.81
C VAL A 233 -2.95 8.23 -7.27
N ILE A 234 -2.86 7.40 -8.31
CA ILE A 234 -3.98 6.62 -8.84
C ILE A 234 -3.81 5.18 -8.39
N PHE A 235 -4.89 4.56 -7.90
CA PHE A 235 -4.90 3.12 -7.65
C PHE A 235 -4.88 2.36 -8.98
N VAL A 236 -3.72 1.78 -9.31
CA VAL A 236 -3.56 0.91 -10.48
C VAL A 236 -4.08 -0.49 -10.20
N SER A 237 -4.51 -1.20 -11.25
CA SER A 237 -4.96 -2.59 -11.17
C SER A 237 -6.10 -2.83 -10.17
N LEU A 238 -7.19 -2.06 -10.25
CA LEU A 238 -8.37 -2.21 -9.37
C LEU A 238 -8.92 -3.65 -9.36
N GLU A 239 -8.77 -4.39 -10.46
CA GLU A 239 -9.12 -5.82 -10.54
C GLU A 239 -8.35 -6.68 -9.52
N GLU A 240 -7.09 -6.34 -9.22
CA GLU A 240 -6.30 -7.01 -8.19
C GLU A 240 -6.76 -6.67 -6.77
N LEU A 241 -7.52 -5.59 -6.58
CA LEU A 241 -8.09 -5.21 -5.30
C LEU A 241 -9.44 -5.87 -5.06
N ASP A 242 -10.05 -6.49 -6.06
CA ASP A 242 -11.36 -7.11 -5.95
C ASP A 242 -11.30 -8.48 -5.23
N ILE A 243 -11.51 -8.48 -3.92
CA ILE A 243 -11.30 -9.63 -3.03
C ILE A 243 -12.61 -10.10 -2.42
N PHE A 244 -13.34 -9.17 -1.83
CA PHE A 244 -14.73 -9.33 -1.45
C PHE A 244 -15.53 -9.13 -2.73
N PRO A 245 -16.40 -10.09 -3.10
CA PRO A 245 -16.83 -10.33 -4.47
C PRO A 245 -17.39 -9.08 -5.14
N GLY A 246 -16.60 -8.48 -6.02
CA GLY A 246 -17.01 -7.52 -7.02
C GLY A 246 -17.00 -8.14 -8.41
N LYS A 247 -17.80 -7.55 -9.29
CA LYS A 247 -18.06 -7.89 -10.70
C LYS A 247 -18.78 -9.21 -11.03
N TYR A 248 -18.50 -10.35 -10.39
CA TYR A 248 -19.03 -11.66 -10.85
C TYR A 248 -19.96 -12.39 -9.87
N LEU A 249 -20.09 -11.88 -8.66
CA LEU A 249 -21.10 -12.31 -7.69
C LEU A 249 -21.98 -11.09 -7.42
N THR A 250 -23.28 -11.31 -7.41
CA THR A 250 -24.39 -10.33 -7.30
C THR A 250 -24.45 -9.62 -5.93
N ILE A 251 -23.31 -9.43 -5.26
CA ILE A 251 -23.18 -8.86 -3.93
C ILE A 251 -22.43 -7.52 -4.04
N ASN A 252 -23.00 -6.59 -4.81
CA ASN A 252 -22.70 -5.19 -4.54
C ASN A 252 -23.16 -4.90 -3.11
N LEU A 253 -22.36 -4.19 -2.31
CA LEU A 253 -22.80 -3.64 -1.03
C LEU A 253 -24.05 -2.79 -1.29
N ASN A 254 -25.21 -3.39 -1.07
CA ASN A 254 -26.52 -2.81 -1.31
C ASN A 254 -27.02 -2.16 -0.02
N HIS A 255 -28.14 -1.45 -0.11
CA HIS A 255 -28.72 -0.80 1.08
C HIS A 255 -29.01 -1.78 2.22
N GLU A 256 -29.45 -3.01 1.91
CA GLU A 256 -29.70 -4.07 2.89
C GLU A 256 -28.43 -4.46 3.66
N THR A 257 -27.31 -4.68 2.97
CA THR A 257 -26.02 -5.01 3.59
C THR A 257 -25.55 -3.91 4.53
N LEU A 258 -25.74 -2.65 4.12
CA LEU A 258 -25.35 -1.50 4.93
C LEU A 258 -26.27 -1.33 6.14
N SER A 259 -27.56 -1.62 6.04
CA SER A 259 -28.48 -1.64 7.19
C SER A 259 -28.10 -2.73 8.20
N LEU A 260 -27.73 -3.94 7.72
CA LEU A 260 -27.20 -4.99 8.57
C LEU A 260 -25.89 -4.57 9.25
N ALA A 261 -25.02 -3.87 8.54
CA ALA A 261 -23.79 -3.32 9.11
C ALA A 261 -24.10 -2.31 10.24
N GLU A 262 -25.11 -1.45 10.08
CA GLU A 262 -25.56 -0.51 11.12
C GLU A 262 -26.07 -1.21 12.39
N GLU A 263 -26.72 -2.36 12.25
CA GLU A 263 -27.11 -3.20 13.38
C GLU A 263 -25.90 -3.84 14.05
N LEU A 264 -24.99 -4.43 13.25
CA LEU A 264 -23.76 -5.05 13.74
C LEU A 264 -22.86 -4.07 14.50
N VAL A 265 -22.81 -2.79 14.10
CA VAL A 265 -22.08 -1.74 14.82
C VAL A 265 -22.55 -1.60 16.26
N LYS A 266 -23.84 -1.82 16.55
CA LYS A 266 -24.41 -1.70 17.89
C LYS A 266 -24.13 -2.94 18.74
N LEU A 267 -23.98 -4.10 18.11
CA LEU A 267 -23.88 -5.40 18.76
C LEU A 267 -22.43 -5.89 18.93
N SER A 268 -21.53 -5.47 18.05
CA SER A 268 -20.16 -6.01 18.02
C SER A 268 -19.29 -5.47 19.16
N SER A 269 -18.63 -6.38 19.87
CA SER A 269 -17.63 -6.06 20.88
C SER A 269 -16.33 -5.46 20.31
N PHE A 270 -16.19 -5.44 18.98
CA PHE A 270 -15.12 -4.74 18.26
C PHE A 270 -15.29 -3.21 18.30
N VAL A 271 -16.52 -2.73 18.46
CA VAL A 271 -16.84 -1.30 18.45
C VAL A 271 -16.81 -0.73 19.86
N LEU A 272 -15.98 0.30 20.06
CA LEU A 272 -16.08 1.15 21.24
C LEU A 272 -17.38 1.95 21.17
N LYS A 273 -18.24 1.85 22.20
CA LYS A 273 -19.55 2.50 22.22
C LYS A 273 -19.48 4.01 21.94
N THR A 274 -18.47 4.69 22.48
CA THR A 274 -18.22 6.13 22.27
C THR A 274 -17.84 6.48 20.83
N MET A 275 -17.33 5.51 20.07
CA MET A 275 -16.93 5.67 18.68
C MET A 275 -18.02 5.27 17.67
N SER A 276 -19.12 4.67 18.14
CA SER A 276 -20.26 4.25 17.30
C SER A 276 -20.74 5.33 16.31
N PRO A 277 -20.80 6.64 16.67
CA PRO A 277 -21.20 7.66 15.70
C PRO A 277 -20.31 7.75 14.45
N PHE A 278 -19.00 7.50 14.58
CA PHE A 278 -18.10 7.48 13.42
C PHE A 278 -18.39 6.33 12.47
N TRP A 279 -18.72 5.15 13.00
CA TRP A 279 -19.12 4.00 12.20
C TRP A 279 -20.40 4.29 11.40
N MET A 280 -21.41 4.86 12.06
CA MET A 280 -22.67 5.22 11.41
C MET A 280 -22.47 6.29 10.34
N ALA A 281 -21.63 7.30 10.61
CA ALA A 281 -21.27 8.32 9.65
C ALA A 281 -20.52 7.75 8.44
N ALA A 282 -19.62 6.78 8.65
CA ALA A 282 -18.90 6.11 7.55
C ALA A 282 -19.85 5.33 6.63
N LEU A 283 -20.80 4.57 7.19
CA LEU A 283 -21.81 3.83 6.43
C LEU A 283 -22.76 4.78 5.68
N THR A 284 -23.12 5.91 6.31
CA THR A 284 -23.93 6.96 5.67
C THR A 284 -23.20 7.60 4.50
N ALA A 285 -21.92 7.96 4.66
CA ALA A 285 -21.09 8.50 3.59
C ALA A 285 -21.01 7.53 2.39
N PHE A 286 -20.88 6.23 2.66
CA PHE A 286 -20.91 5.22 1.60
C PHE A 286 -22.26 5.18 0.86
N LYS A 287 -23.39 5.21 1.58
CA LYS A 287 -24.73 5.28 0.98
C LYS A 287 -24.91 6.52 0.09
N GLN A 288 -24.24 7.62 0.43
CA GLN A 288 -24.24 8.88 -0.32
C GLN A 288 -23.19 8.93 -1.44
N SER A 289 -22.51 7.82 -1.73
CA SER A 289 -21.41 7.74 -2.71
C SER A 289 -20.19 8.63 -2.37
N ARG A 290 -20.06 9.09 -1.13
CA ARG A 290 -18.87 9.78 -0.60
C ARG A 290 -17.85 8.74 -0.12
N TYR A 291 -17.24 8.04 -1.08
CA TYR A 291 -16.39 6.88 -0.79
C TYR A 291 -15.11 7.23 -0.03
N ALA A 292 -14.47 8.37 -0.34
CA ALA A 292 -13.33 8.86 0.42
C ALA A 292 -13.70 9.11 1.89
N ASP A 293 -14.77 9.88 2.13
CA ASP A 293 -15.23 10.22 3.48
C ASP A 293 -15.57 8.97 4.30
N CYS A 294 -16.21 7.98 3.67
CA CYS A 294 -16.45 6.67 4.28
C CYS A 294 -15.16 6.02 4.78
N VAL A 295 -14.13 5.92 3.93
CA VAL A 295 -12.88 5.25 4.26
C VAL A 295 -12.05 6.06 5.27
N ILE A 296 -12.05 7.40 5.16
CA ILE A 296 -11.38 8.29 6.11
C ILE A 296 -11.98 8.13 7.52
N LEU A 297 -13.31 8.02 7.63
CA LEU A 297 -13.98 7.77 8.90
C LEU A 297 -13.73 6.36 9.41
N LEU A 298 -13.74 5.35 8.54
CA LEU A 298 -13.71 3.94 8.91
C LEU A 298 -12.31 3.43 9.31
N LEU A 299 -11.24 3.89 8.65
CA LEU A 299 -9.87 3.44 8.93
C LEU A 299 -9.43 3.67 10.38
N PRO A 300 -9.59 4.86 10.98
CA PRO A 300 -9.31 5.08 12.39
C PRO A 300 -10.12 4.16 13.32
N GLN A 301 -11.35 3.81 12.93
CA GLN A 301 -12.19 2.93 13.74
C GLN A 301 -11.74 1.46 13.67
N LEU A 302 -11.27 1.00 12.51
CA LEU A 302 -10.62 -0.31 12.39
C LEU A 302 -9.38 -0.36 13.27
N GLU A 303 -8.56 0.70 13.30
CA GLU A 303 -7.40 0.78 14.17
C GLU A 303 -7.80 0.75 15.66
N ALA A 304 -8.82 1.52 16.06
CA ALA A 304 -9.32 1.56 17.42
C ALA A 304 -9.91 0.22 17.88
N GLY A 305 -10.68 -0.46 17.04
CA GLY A 305 -11.22 -1.80 17.34
C GLY A 305 -10.13 -2.86 17.45
N LEU A 306 -9.16 -2.85 16.53
CA LEU A 306 -7.99 -3.72 16.63
C LEU A 306 -7.18 -3.42 17.90
N ARG A 307 -7.06 -2.15 18.30
CA ARG A 307 -6.36 -1.72 19.53
C ARG A 307 -7.04 -2.26 20.76
N LEU A 308 -8.37 -2.15 20.82
CA LEU A 308 -9.17 -2.72 21.90
C LEU A 308 -8.91 -4.23 22.02
N LEU A 309 -9.01 -4.97 20.92
CA LEU A 309 -8.71 -6.41 20.91
C LEU A 309 -7.29 -6.69 21.37
N PHE A 310 -6.30 -6.01 20.80
CA PHE A 310 -4.88 -6.18 21.14
C PHE A 310 -4.64 -6.04 22.64
N THR A 311 -5.18 -4.99 23.26
CA THR A 311 -5.00 -4.73 24.69
C THR A 311 -5.67 -5.77 25.57
N ARG A 312 -6.82 -6.31 25.13
CA ARG A 312 -7.58 -7.34 25.85
C ARG A 312 -6.89 -8.69 25.76
N THR A 313 -6.46 -9.09 24.56
CA THR A 313 -5.87 -10.41 24.30
C THR A 313 -4.45 -10.51 24.86
N ASN A 314 -3.66 -9.43 24.79
CA ASN A 314 -2.31 -9.37 25.35
C ASN A 314 -2.25 -8.80 26.77
N LYS A 315 -3.39 -8.62 27.45
CA LYS A 315 -3.49 -8.15 28.85
C LYS A 315 -2.69 -6.86 29.14
N CYS A 316 -2.73 -5.90 28.22
CA CYS A 316 -1.99 -4.63 28.32
C CYS A 316 -2.92 -3.41 28.18
N PRO A 317 -3.84 -3.16 29.13
CA PRO A 317 -4.88 -2.14 29.02
C PRO A 317 -4.34 -0.72 28.84
N ASN A 318 -3.17 -0.41 29.43
CA ASN A 318 -2.53 0.90 29.30
C ASN A 318 -2.23 1.27 27.83
N ARG A 319 -2.02 0.27 26.95
CA ARG A 319 -1.71 0.51 25.54
C ARG A 319 -2.91 0.96 24.71
N LEU A 320 -4.11 0.97 25.30
CA LEU A 320 -5.31 1.53 24.67
C LEU A 320 -5.19 3.05 24.48
N LEU A 321 -4.49 3.72 25.40
CA LEU A 321 -4.37 5.18 25.48
C LEU A 321 -3.04 5.72 24.95
N THR A 322 -2.17 4.85 24.43
CA THR A 322 -0.82 5.22 23.98
C THR A 322 -0.70 5.14 22.47
N ALA A 323 -0.21 6.21 21.85
CA ALA A 323 0.23 6.19 20.47
C ALA A 323 1.69 5.73 20.41
N GLU A 324 1.97 4.61 19.75
CA GLU A 324 3.35 4.24 19.41
C GLU A 324 3.60 4.44 17.92
N VAL A 325 4.84 4.75 17.56
CA VAL A 325 5.26 4.81 16.16
C VAL A 325 5.05 3.43 15.53
N LYS A 326 4.37 3.40 14.37
CA LYS A 326 3.98 2.18 13.65
C LYS A 326 3.09 1.23 14.48
N PHE A 327 2.18 1.78 15.27
CA PHE A 327 1.29 1.02 16.15
C PHE A 327 0.59 -0.14 15.42
N LEU A 328 0.00 0.10 14.23
CA LEU A 328 -0.64 -0.98 13.44
C LEU A 328 0.34 -2.11 13.09
N SER A 329 1.57 -1.81 12.67
CA SER A 329 2.58 -2.83 12.37
C SER A 329 3.02 -3.58 13.63
N LYS A 330 3.08 -2.91 14.79
CA LYS A 330 3.39 -3.53 16.08
C LYS A 330 2.25 -4.42 16.59
N MET A 331 1.01 -3.99 16.46
CA MET A 331 -0.16 -4.79 16.84
C MET A 331 -0.28 -6.07 16.03
N LEU A 332 0.20 -6.03 14.78
CA LEU A 332 0.24 -7.17 13.88
C LEU A 332 1.63 -7.82 13.86
N ALA A 333 2.50 -7.58 14.85
CA ALA A 333 3.81 -8.23 14.96
C ALA A 333 3.69 -9.64 15.57
N LYS A 334 4.67 -10.51 15.30
CA LYS A 334 4.68 -11.88 15.83
C LYS A 334 4.94 -11.93 17.34
N HIS A 335 5.86 -11.10 17.81
CA HIS A 335 6.25 -11.00 19.21
C HIS A 335 6.11 -9.55 19.67
N LEU A 336 5.81 -9.40 20.95
CA LEU A 336 5.80 -8.13 21.67
C LEU A 336 7.23 -7.70 22.02
N ASP A 337 7.39 -6.48 22.53
CA ASP A 337 8.70 -5.91 22.90
C ASP A 337 9.38 -6.71 24.05
N ASN A 338 8.61 -7.46 24.84
CA ASN A 338 9.09 -8.38 25.88
C ASN A 338 9.31 -9.81 25.38
N GLU A 339 9.38 -10.01 24.06
CA GLU A 339 9.52 -11.30 23.36
C GLU A 339 8.35 -12.28 23.51
N GLU A 340 7.30 -11.93 24.26
CA GLU A 340 6.09 -12.75 24.35
C GLU A 340 5.37 -12.82 23.01
N VAL A 341 4.73 -13.96 22.74
CA VAL A 341 3.96 -14.16 21.51
C VAL A 341 2.72 -13.26 21.55
N ASN A 342 2.56 -12.44 20.50
CA ASN A 342 1.38 -11.62 20.33
C ASN A 342 0.15 -12.49 20.04
N GLN A 343 -0.87 -12.36 20.86
CA GLN A 343 -2.09 -13.17 20.78
C GLN A 343 -3.14 -12.60 19.81
N LEU A 344 -3.02 -11.33 19.39
CA LEU A 344 -3.99 -10.71 18.49
C LEU A 344 -4.15 -11.48 17.16
N PRO A 345 -3.07 -11.88 16.44
CA PRO A 345 -3.21 -12.66 15.22
C PRO A 345 -4.06 -13.91 15.44
N ALA A 346 -3.83 -14.66 16.51
CA ALA A 346 -4.56 -15.91 16.78
C ALA A 346 -6.08 -15.71 16.95
N VAL A 347 -6.50 -14.55 17.49
CA VAL A 347 -7.92 -14.25 17.75
C VAL A 347 -8.71 -13.85 16.50
N LEU A 348 -8.03 -13.48 15.40
CA LEU A 348 -8.66 -13.14 14.12
C LEU A 348 -9.03 -14.40 13.28
N GLU A 349 -9.42 -15.50 13.96
CA GLU A 349 -9.81 -16.90 13.57
C GLU A 349 -8.79 -17.74 12.85
N GLU A 350 -8.00 -17.18 11.95
CA GLU A 350 -6.85 -17.86 11.39
C GLU A 350 -5.78 -16.80 11.20
N PRO A 351 -4.69 -16.81 12.02
CA PRO A 351 -3.76 -15.69 12.20
C PRO A 351 -3.11 -15.15 10.95
N VAL A 352 -3.30 -15.84 9.84
CA VAL A 352 -2.74 -15.53 8.55
C VAL A 352 -3.66 -14.61 7.72
N MET A 353 -4.99 -14.76 7.69
CA MET A 353 -5.78 -14.22 6.57
C MET A 353 -6.29 -12.80 6.76
N ALA A 354 -6.93 -12.51 7.89
CA ALA A 354 -7.32 -11.13 8.23
C ALA A 354 -6.07 -10.24 8.40
N CYS A 355 -5.00 -10.81 8.99
CA CYS A 355 -3.71 -10.16 9.08
C CYS A 355 -3.09 -9.92 7.69
N GLU A 356 -3.12 -10.88 6.77
CA GLU A 356 -2.64 -10.70 5.40
C GLU A 356 -3.40 -9.59 4.68
N PHE A 357 -4.72 -9.48 4.86
CA PHE A 357 -5.50 -8.39 4.26
C PHE A 357 -5.08 -7.02 4.81
N LEU A 358 -4.99 -6.90 6.14
CA LEU A 358 -4.53 -5.67 6.79
C LEU A 358 -3.11 -5.28 6.34
N TRP A 359 -2.19 -6.26 6.27
CA TRP A 359 -0.83 -6.05 5.78
C TRP A 359 -0.82 -5.60 4.32
N ASP A 360 -1.60 -6.25 3.45
CA ASP A 360 -1.69 -5.90 2.03
C ASP A 360 -2.25 -4.50 1.80
N PHE A 361 -3.41 -4.20 2.38
CA PHE A 361 -4.13 -2.96 2.10
C PHE A 361 -3.51 -1.75 2.76
N LEU A 362 -2.89 -1.92 3.93
CA LEU A 362 -2.47 -0.81 4.78
C LEU A 362 -0.96 -0.67 4.90
N ASN A 363 -0.14 -1.70 4.65
CA ASN A 363 1.29 -1.66 5.02
C ASN A 363 2.28 -2.07 3.90
N HIS A 364 1.94 -3.05 3.05
CA HIS A 364 2.87 -3.53 2.03
C HIS A 364 3.22 -2.43 1.02
N GLN A 365 4.53 -2.25 0.75
CA GLN A 365 5.02 -1.16 -0.11
C GLN A 365 4.46 -1.21 -1.55
N GLU A 366 4.32 -2.43 -2.09
CA GLU A 366 3.73 -2.72 -3.40
C GLU A 366 2.19 -2.84 -3.34
N GLY A 367 1.60 -2.72 -2.15
CA GLY A 367 0.16 -2.69 -1.92
C GLY A 367 -0.43 -1.28 -2.05
N PRO A 368 -1.77 -1.14 -1.97
CA PRO A 368 -2.45 0.13 -2.16
C PRO A 368 -2.11 1.17 -1.07
N ARG A 369 -1.75 0.73 0.16
CA ARG A 369 -1.41 1.59 1.30
C ARG A 369 -2.46 2.68 1.55
N VAL A 370 -3.74 2.29 1.48
CA VAL A 370 -4.90 3.20 1.41
C VAL A 370 -4.87 4.25 2.52
N ARG A 371 -4.55 3.81 3.74
CA ARG A 371 -4.44 4.69 4.92
C ARG A 371 -3.36 5.75 4.74
N ASP A 372 -2.15 5.36 4.38
CA ASP A 372 -1.04 6.30 4.24
C ASP A 372 -1.35 7.32 3.15
N ARG A 373 -1.80 6.86 1.98
CA ARG A 373 -2.14 7.71 0.84
C ARG A 373 -3.22 8.75 1.18
N LEU A 374 -4.30 8.36 1.88
CA LEU A 374 -5.34 9.30 2.32
C LEU A 374 -4.83 10.27 3.40
N SER A 375 -4.06 9.76 4.37
CA SER A 375 -3.57 10.56 5.52
C SER A 375 -2.47 11.57 5.15
N HIS A 376 -1.88 11.45 3.97
CA HIS A 376 -0.92 12.39 3.38
C HIS A 376 -1.52 13.21 2.23
N GLY A 377 -2.83 13.10 2.00
CA GLY A 377 -3.55 13.83 0.95
C GLY A 377 -3.16 13.42 -0.48
N GLU A 378 -2.53 12.26 -0.68
CA GLU A 378 -1.96 11.86 -1.96
C GLU A 378 -2.99 11.41 -3.00
N ILE A 379 -4.25 11.27 -2.63
CA ILE A 379 -5.34 10.82 -3.50
C ILE A 379 -6.35 11.96 -3.64
N ASN A 380 -6.90 12.11 -4.85
CA ASN A 380 -8.05 12.97 -5.07
C ASN A 380 -9.30 12.35 -4.41
N LEU A 381 -9.88 13.07 -3.45
CA LEU A 381 -11.03 12.60 -2.66
C LEU A 381 -12.30 12.45 -3.51
N GLU A 382 -12.50 13.29 -4.52
CA GLU A 382 -13.67 13.24 -5.41
C GLU A 382 -13.62 12.03 -6.35
N ALA A 383 -12.42 11.66 -6.78
CA ALA A 383 -12.17 10.55 -7.70
C ALA A 383 -11.80 9.24 -6.96
N PHE A 384 -12.11 9.14 -5.66
CA PHE A 384 -11.74 7.97 -4.87
C PHE A 384 -12.53 6.73 -5.34
N PRO A 385 -11.86 5.63 -5.72
CA PRO A 385 -12.54 4.48 -6.33
C PRO A 385 -13.50 3.79 -5.36
N ARG A 386 -14.73 3.55 -5.84
CA ARG A 386 -15.74 2.77 -5.12
C ARG A 386 -15.22 1.39 -4.75
N GLU A 387 -14.46 0.77 -5.65
CA GLU A 387 -13.90 -0.58 -5.50
C GLU A 387 -13.06 -0.65 -4.23
N VAL A 388 -12.20 0.34 -3.97
CA VAL A 388 -11.36 0.39 -2.76
C VAL A 388 -12.23 0.54 -1.51
N ALA A 389 -13.22 1.42 -1.53
CA ALA A 389 -14.14 1.59 -0.41
C ALA A 389 -14.94 0.32 -0.12
N ASN A 390 -15.41 -0.38 -1.16
CA ASN A 390 -16.13 -1.64 -1.03
C ASN A 390 -15.31 -2.67 -0.25
N GLN A 391 -14.01 -2.82 -0.56
CA GLN A 391 -13.15 -3.78 0.12
C GLN A 391 -12.96 -3.46 1.60
N ILE A 392 -12.76 -2.19 1.93
CA ILE A 392 -12.58 -1.76 3.34
C ILE A 392 -13.88 -1.94 4.12
N VAL A 393 -15.03 -1.57 3.56
CA VAL A 393 -16.34 -1.75 4.20
C VAL A 393 -16.68 -3.23 4.37
N ALA A 394 -16.47 -4.05 3.35
CA ALA A 394 -16.70 -5.50 3.42
C ALA A 394 -15.82 -6.18 4.48
N PHE A 395 -14.54 -5.78 4.57
CA PHE A 395 -13.64 -6.24 5.63
C PHE A 395 -14.07 -5.76 7.01
N ALA A 396 -14.57 -4.53 7.12
CA ALA A 396 -15.08 -4.01 8.39
C ALA A 396 -16.32 -4.79 8.86
N ILE A 397 -17.27 -5.08 7.96
CA ILE A 397 -18.46 -5.91 8.24
C ILE A 397 -18.04 -7.31 8.71
N THR A 398 -17.04 -7.90 8.07
CA THR A 398 -16.44 -9.19 8.43
C THR A 398 -15.94 -9.17 9.88
N LEU A 399 -15.23 -8.12 10.29
CA LEU A 399 -14.78 -7.97 11.69
C LEU A 399 -15.92 -7.71 12.66
N LEU A 400 -16.91 -6.89 12.27
CA LEU A 400 -18.07 -6.63 13.12
C LEU A 400 -18.83 -7.92 13.43
N CYS A 401 -19.21 -8.68 12.41
CA CYS A 401 -19.94 -9.95 12.55
C CYS A 401 -19.16 -10.99 13.37
N ARG A 402 -17.85 -11.06 13.18
CA ARG A 402 -16.96 -11.94 13.93
C ARG A 402 -17.04 -11.72 15.44
N PHE A 403 -17.02 -10.46 15.85
CA PHE A 403 -16.93 -10.06 17.25
C PHE A 403 -18.29 -9.69 17.86
N SER A 404 -19.38 -10.12 17.22
CA SER A 404 -20.73 -10.14 17.77
C SER A 404 -20.99 -11.47 18.50
N ASP A 405 -21.86 -11.44 19.52
CA ASP A 405 -22.17 -12.60 20.38
C ASP A 405 -22.71 -13.81 19.59
N GLU A 406 -22.48 -15.03 20.13
CA GLU A 406 -22.78 -16.29 19.43
C GLU A 406 -24.28 -16.52 19.13
N ASP A 407 -25.17 -15.91 19.92
CA ASP A 407 -26.63 -15.98 19.73
C ASP A 407 -27.12 -15.30 18.43
N LEU A 408 -26.21 -14.67 17.68
CA LEU A 408 -26.46 -14.02 16.39
C LEU A 408 -26.13 -14.91 15.19
N PHE A 409 -26.29 -16.25 15.32
CA PHE A 409 -26.12 -17.22 14.23
C PHE A 409 -26.83 -16.82 12.94
N ALA A 410 -27.99 -16.15 13.05
CA ALA A 410 -28.74 -15.59 11.92
C ALA A 410 -27.92 -14.63 11.05
N PHE A 411 -27.02 -13.82 11.63
CA PHE A 411 -26.15 -12.92 10.87
C PHE A 411 -25.03 -13.68 10.16
N LYS A 412 -24.44 -14.69 10.80
CA LYS A 412 -23.35 -15.49 10.22
C LYS A 412 -23.82 -16.32 9.03
N GLU A 413 -25.07 -16.79 9.06
CA GLU A 413 -25.71 -17.52 7.95
C GLU A 413 -26.46 -16.62 6.96
N HIS A 414 -26.49 -15.30 7.19
CA HIS A 414 -27.16 -14.36 6.30
C HIS A 414 -26.59 -14.45 4.88
N MET A 415 -27.46 -14.44 3.87
CA MET A 415 -27.10 -14.67 2.46
C MET A 415 -26.02 -13.72 1.92
N VAL A 416 -25.90 -12.52 2.50
CA VAL A 416 -24.86 -11.54 2.15
C VAL A 416 -23.61 -11.65 3.02
N ILE A 417 -23.74 -11.92 4.31
CA ILE A 417 -22.61 -11.92 5.25
C ILE A 417 -21.77 -13.20 5.10
N LYS A 418 -22.42 -14.35 4.89
CA LYS A 418 -21.75 -15.64 4.72
C LYS A 418 -20.72 -15.63 3.57
N PRO A 419 -21.03 -15.11 2.36
CA PRO A 419 -20.03 -14.89 1.32
C PRO A 419 -18.87 -14.00 1.74
N LEU A 420 -19.11 -12.87 2.43
CA LEU A 420 -18.04 -11.98 2.91
C LEU A 420 -17.11 -12.70 3.88
N MET A 421 -17.68 -13.47 4.81
CA MET A 421 -16.93 -14.29 5.76
C MET A 421 -16.09 -15.35 5.05
N ASN A 422 -16.65 -16.03 4.05
CA ASN A 422 -15.91 -17.01 3.25
C ASN A 422 -14.76 -16.36 2.47
N CYS A 423 -14.96 -15.18 1.90
CA CYS A 423 -13.90 -14.45 1.20
C CYS A 423 -12.76 -14.04 2.14
N ALA A 424 -13.07 -13.53 3.33
CA ALA A 424 -12.07 -13.24 4.35
C ALA A 424 -11.31 -14.51 4.78
N ARG A 425 -12.02 -15.63 4.96
CA ARG A 425 -11.46 -16.95 5.30
C ARG A 425 -10.68 -17.62 4.16
N CYS A 426 -10.76 -17.12 2.94
CA CYS A 426 -10.00 -17.63 1.81
C CYS A 426 -8.97 -16.61 1.33
N TYR A 427 -8.82 -15.48 2.02
CA TYR A 427 -7.91 -14.43 1.62
C TYR A 427 -6.47 -14.94 1.62
N ARG A 428 -5.74 -14.54 0.58
CA ARG A 428 -4.30 -14.76 0.45
C ARG A 428 -3.69 -13.45 0.03
N SER A 429 -2.54 -13.12 0.62
CA SER A 429 -1.83 -11.92 0.21
C SER A 429 -1.62 -11.88 -1.31
N ARG A 430 -1.95 -10.75 -1.94
CA ARG A 430 -1.75 -10.46 -3.37
C ARG A 430 -0.53 -9.55 -3.59
N PHE A 431 -0.16 -8.77 -2.59
CA PHE A 431 0.85 -7.72 -2.69
C PHE A 431 2.20 -8.08 -2.04
N HIS A 432 2.25 -9.15 -1.24
CA HIS A 432 3.51 -9.65 -0.68
C HIS A 432 4.48 -10.13 -1.79
N PRO A 433 5.81 -9.96 -1.64
CA PRO A 433 6.80 -10.37 -2.65
C PRO A 433 6.68 -11.83 -3.12
N ILE A 434 6.33 -12.76 -2.23
CA ILE A 434 6.06 -14.18 -2.59
C ILE A 434 4.89 -14.27 -3.57
N SER A 435 3.79 -13.58 -3.29
CA SER A 435 2.59 -13.58 -4.14
C SER A 435 2.84 -12.88 -5.48
N ARG A 436 3.60 -11.78 -5.45
CA ARG A 436 4.07 -11.11 -6.68
C ARG A 436 4.92 -12.03 -7.55
N LEU A 437 5.80 -12.82 -6.94
CA LEU A 437 6.59 -13.82 -7.67
C LEU A 437 5.71 -14.89 -8.33
N LYS A 438 4.70 -15.42 -7.62
CA LYS A 438 3.73 -16.37 -8.23
C LYS A 438 3.07 -15.78 -9.46
N LYS A 439 2.59 -14.54 -9.37
CA LYS A 439 2.00 -13.84 -10.51
C LYS A 439 3.00 -13.68 -11.67
N GLN A 440 4.23 -13.22 -11.38
CA GLN A 440 5.29 -13.07 -12.38
C GLN A 440 5.60 -14.38 -13.11
N VAL A 441 5.64 -15.50 -12.38
CA VAL A 441 5.85 -16.83 -12.98
C VAL A 441 4.69 -17.20 -13.91
N LEU A 442 3.44 -17.01 -13.49
CA LEU A 442 2.26 -17.33 -14.31
C LEU A 442 2.18 -16.45 -15.55
N ASP A 443 2.45 -15.15 -15.44
CA ASP A 443 2.44 -14.22 -16.58
C ASP A 443 3.59 -14.53 -17.55
N CYS A 444 4.77 -14.90 -17.04
CA CYS A 444 5.88 -15.38 -17.86
C CYS A 444 5.54 -16.69 -18.57
N MET A 445 4.88 -17.63 -17.88
CA MET A 445 4.47 -18.90 -18.48
C MET A 445 3.48 -18.69 -19.62
N LYS A 446 2.47 -17.83 -19.43
CA LYS A 446 1.51 -17.46 -20.48
C LYS A 446 2.21 -16.89 -21.71
N SER A 447 3.20 -16.01 -21.52
CA SER A 447 3.97 -15.45 -22.63
C SER A 447 4.77 -16.52 -23.39
N ILE A 448 5.41 -17.46 -22.69
CA ILE A 448 6.16 -18.57 -23.30
C ILE A 448 5.23 -19.60 -23.96
N HIS A 449 3.99 -19.72 -23.50
CA HIS A 449 2.98 -20.61 -24.09
C HIS A 449 2.67 -20.24 -25.55
N LEU A 450 2.76 -18.96 -25.90
CA LEU A 450 2.48 -18.48 -27.26
C LEU A 450 3.59 -18.79 -28.27
N TRP A 451 4.77 -19.24 -27.81
CA TRP A 451 5.93 -19.44 -28.68
C TRP A 451 5.73 -20.45 -29.82
N PRO A 452 5.05 -21.61 -29.63
CA PRO A 452 4.76 -22.54 -30.72
C PRO A 452 3.83 -21.96 -31.80
N GLU A 453 3.05 -20.93 -31.46
CA GLU A 453 2.13 -20.24 -32.37
C GLU A 453 2.79 -19.06 -33.10
N LEU A 454 4.06 -18.77 -32.80
CA LEU A 454 4.78 -17.68 -33.44
C LEU A 454 4.89 -17.92 -34.95
N PRO A 455 4.78 -16.85 -35.76
CA PRO A 455 4.78 -16.98 -37.20
C PRO A 455 6.14 -17.52 -37.69
N THR A 456 6.09 -18.60 -38.46
CA THR A 456 7.26 -19.29 -39.01
C THR A 456 7.30 -19.17 -40.53
N VAL A 457 8.51 -19.19 -41.10
CA VAL A 457 8.72 -19.15 -42.54
C VAL A 457 8.45 -20.55 -43.13
N PRO A 458 7.71 -20.68 -44.26
CA PRO A 458 7.49 -21.97 -44.91
C PRO A 458 8.80 -22.69 -45.23
N GLU A 459 8.83 -24.01 -45.04
CA GLU A 459 10.04 -24.85 -45.17
C GLU A 459 10.69 -24.75 -46.57
N GLU A 460 9.88 -24.57 -47.61
CA GLU A 460 10.32 -24.36 -49.00
C GLU A 460 11.25 -23.16 -49.16
N HIS A 461 11.05 -22.10 -48.37
CA HIS A 461 11.86 -20.89 -48.38
C HIS A 461 13.11 -20.97 -47.48
N VAL A 462 13.18 -22.00 -46.63
CA VAL A 462 14.30 -22.25 -45.71
C VAL A 462 15.36 -23.13 -46.38
N GLN A 463 14.94 -24.14 -47.15
CA GLN A 463 15.82 -25.08 -47.86
C GLN A 463 16.71 -24.40 -48.91
N THR A 464 16.33 -23.20 -49.38
CA THR A 464 17.13 -22.40 -50.32
C THR A 464 18.34 -21.71 -49.68
N ILE A 465 18.46 -21.71 -48.34
CA ILE A 465 19.53 -21.05 -47.60
C ILE A 465 20.47 -22.12 -47.02
N LYS A 466 21.65 -22.32 -47.63
CA LYS A 466 22.71 -23.23 -47.14
C LYS A 466 23.23 -22.80 -45.76
N GLY A 467 23.40 -23.76 -44.83
CA GLY A 467 24.18 -23.58 -43.59
C GLY A 467 23.46 -23.78 -42.25
N LEU A 468 22.31 -24.45 -42.20
CA LEU A 468 21.63 -24.85 -40.94
C LEU A 468 21.91 -26.33 -40.60
N GLU A 469 23.15 -26.65 -40.27
CA GLU A 469 23.54 -27.93 -39.68
C GLU A 469 23.62 -27.77 -38.15
N GLY A 470 22.49 -27.93 -37.42
CA GLY A 470 22.45 -27.61 -35.97
C GLY A 470 21.44 -28.38 -35.10
N ASN A 471 20.77 -29.40 -35.64
CA ASN A 471 19.71 -30.10 -34.90
C ASN A 471 20.22 -31.06 -33.81
N ALA A 472 21.45 -31.57 -33.92
CA ALA A 472 21.99 -32.55 -32.95
C ALA A 472 22.25 -31.92 -31.57
N GLU A 473 22.96 -30.78 -31.51
CA GLU A 473 23.30 -30.10 -30.26
C GLU A 473 22.04 -29.55 -29.56
N THR A 474 21.09 -29.04 -30.34
CA THR A 474 19.76 -28.61 -29.85
C THR A 474 19.02 -29.78 -29.18
N THR A 475 19.03 -30.96 -29.82
CA THR A 475 18.43 -32.18 -29.27
C THR A 475 19.12 -32.60 -27.96
N THR A 476 20.45 -32.51 -27.87
CA THR A 476 21.18 -32.81 -26.63
C THR A 476 20.78 -31.90 -25.47
N LEU A 477 20.63 -30.60 -25.71
CA LEU A 477 20.17 -29.66 -24.68
C LEU A 477 18.75 -29.96 -24.21
N ILE A 478 17.85 -30.29 -25.14
CA ILE A 478 16.47 -30.67 -24.83
C ILE A 478 16.44 -31.92 -23.95
N LEU A 479 17.23 -32.95 -24.29
CA LEU A 479 17.33 -34.17 -23.47
C LEU A 479 17.86 -33.90 -22.06
N MET A 480 18.88 -33.03 -21.93
CA MET A 480 19.38 -32.62 -20.63
C MET A 480 18.32 -31.86 -19.80
N ILE A 481 17.54 -31.00 -20.44
CA ILE A 481 16.42 -30.29 -19.79
C ILE A 481 15.38 -31.30 -19.30
N SER A 482 14.96 -32.24 -20.16
CA SER A 482 13.99 -33.27 -19.80
C SER A 482 14.48 -34.11 -18.61
N GLU A 483 15.75 -34.53 -18.61
CA GLU A 483 16.34 -35.28 -17.48
C GLU A 483 16.27 -34.47 -16.18
N ILE A 484 16.64 -33.20 -16.20
CA ILE A 484 16.58 -32.32 -15.02
C ILE A 484 15.14 -32.15 -14.53
N ILE A 485 14.19 -31.95 -15.44
CA ILE A 485 12.77 -31.82 -15.09
C ILE A 485 12.27 -33.11 -14.40
N SER A 486 12.62 -34.29 -14.93
CA SER A 486 12.27 -35.58 -14.31
C SER A 486 12.91 -35.76 -12.93
N GLN A 487 14.12 -35.24 -12.70
CA GLN A 487 14.72 -35.22 -11.37
C GLN A 487 13.96 -34.28 -10.41
N LEU A 488 13.53 -33.11 -10.90
CA LEU A 488 12.78 -32.13 -10.11
C LEU A 488 11.38 -32.62 -9.71
N GLN A 489 10.77 -33.50 -10.50
CA GLN A 489 9.47 -34.13 -10.15
C GLN A 489 9.49 -34.79 -8.77
N ARG A 490 10.63 -35.34 -8.34
CA ARG A 490 10.77 -36.00 -7.03
C ARG A 490 10.63 -35.03 -5.85
N TYR A 491 10.74 -33.73 -6.09
CA TYR A 491 10.57 -32.67 -5.09
C TYR A 491 9.16 -32.05 -5.10
N ILE A 492 8.28 -32.49 -6.00
CA ILE A 492 6.87 -32.08 -6.02
C ILE A 492 6.16 -32.72 -4.81
N PRO A 493 5.40 -31.96 -4.01
CA PRO A 493 4.60 -32.51 -2.92
C PRO A 493 3.63 -33.59 -3.40
N GLN A 494 3.47 -34.68 -2.63
CA GLN A 494 2.68 -35.86 -3.02
C GLN A 494 1.22 -35.55 -3.43
N ASN A 495 0.64 -34.47 -2.89
CA ASN A 495 -0.72 -34.03 -3.22
C ASN A 495 -0.88 -33.49 -4.65
N CYS A 496 0.23 -33.24 -5.36
CA CYS A 496 0.26 -32.78 -6.74
C CYS A 496 0.83 -33.86 -7.69
N CYS A 497 0.90 -35.13 -7.26
CA CYS A 497 1.42 -36.21 -8.09
C CYS A 497 0.27 -36.91 -8.86
N SER A 498 0.16 -36.65 -10.17
CA SER A 498 -0.39 -37.61 -11.13
C SER A 498 0.74 -38.16 -12.00
N SER A 499 0.58 -39.38 -12.48
CA SER A 499 1.55 -40.24 -13.19
C SER A 499 2.02 -39.72 -14.57
N ASP A 500 1.86 -38.43 -14.88
CA ASP A 500 1.97 -37.93 -16.26
C ASP A 500 3.29 -37.16 -16.53
N ASP A 501 3.86 -37.38 -17.72
CA ASP A 501 5.15 -36.84 -18.17
C ASP A 501 5.18 -35.30 -18.25
N LEU A 502 6.07 -34.65 -17.47
CA LEU A 502 6.26 -33.19 -17.46
C LEU A 502 6.87 -32.60 -18.75
N ILE A 503 7.16 -33.45 -19.75
CA ILE A 503 7.74 -33.06 -21.04
C ILE A 503 6.70 -32.36 -21.92
N ASN A 504 5.41 -32.59 -21.68
CA ASN A 504 4.33 -31.94 -22.42
C ASN A 504 4.07 -30.51 -21.92
N ASN A 505 4.10 -29.53 -22.83
CA ASN A 505 3.89 -28.10 -22.58
C ASN A 505 2.63 -27.78 -21.76
N VAL A 506 1.55 -28.53 -22.00
CA VAL A 506 0.26 -28.35 -21.31
C VAL A 506 0.29 -28.89 -19.88
N LEU A 507 1.02 -29.99 -19.66
CA LEU A 507 1.15 -30.60 -18.33
C LEU A 507 2.05 -29.78 -17.41
N THR A 508 3.13 -29.18 -17.93
CA THR A 508 3.98 -28.26 -17.16
C THR A 508 3.21 -27.04 -16.66
N GLU A 509 2.30 -26.50 -17.49
CA GLU A 509 1.50 -25.32 -17.15
C GLU A 509 0.49 -25.61 -16.05
N ARG A 510 -0.28 -26.70 -16.19
CA ARG A 510 -1.23 -27.13 -15.16
C ARG A 510 -0.53 -27.31 -13.81
N ARG A 511 0.66 -27.90 -13.81
CA ARG A 511 1.48 -28.10 -12.61
C ARG A 511 2.00 -26.81 -12.00
N LEU A 512 2.43 -25.86 -12.81
CA LEU A 512 2.85 -24.54 -12.31
C LEU A 512 1.69 -23.83 -11.64
N ILE A 513 0.48 -23.89 -12.22
CA ILE A 513 -0.74 -23.35 -11.61
C ILE A 513 -1.01 -24.02 -10.26
N GLU A 514 -1.05 -25.37 -10.22
CA GLU A 514 -1.27 -26.13 -8.99
C GLU A 514 -0.25 -25.78 -7.88
N LEU A 515 1.03 -25.68 -8.22
CA LEU A 515 2.09 -25.33 -7.27
C LEU A 515 2.00 -23.85 -6.83
N CYS A 516 1.67 -22.93 -7.74
CA CYS A 516 1.43 -21.53 -7.40
C CYS A 516 0.19 -21.37 -6.50
N ASP A 517 -0.79 -22.25 -6.62
CA ASP A 517 -1.99 -22.28 -5.76
C ASP A 517 -1.73 -22.89 -4.38
N MET A 518 -0.55 -23.47 -4.13
CA MET A 518 -0.19 -23.91 -2.78
C MET A 518 -0.01 -22.73 -1.82
N ARG A 519 -0.55 -22.85 -0.61
CA ARG A 519 -0.41 -21.81 0.41
C ARG A 519 1.04 -21.74 0.89
N VAL A 520 1.65 -20.56 0.79
CA VAL A 520 2.97 -20.26 1.35
C VAL A 520 2.78 -19.18 2.39
N CYS A 521 3.29 -19.41 3.61
CA CYS A 521 3.17 -18.41 4.68
C CYS A 521 3.87 -17.11 4.27
N THR A 522 3.13 -16.00 4.23
CA THR A 522 3.66 -14.67 3.90
C THR A 522 3.89 -13.81 5.14
N LEU A 523 3.12 -14.02 6.20
CA LEU A 523 3.28 -13.29 7.44
C LEU A 523 4.62 -13.59 8.11
N TYR A 524 5.25 -12.52 8.59
CA TYR A 524 6.52 -12.59 9.32
C TYR A 524 7.63 -13.30 8.54
N ALA A 525 7.60 -13.22 7.21
CA ALA A 525 8.60 -13.84 6.34
C ALA A 525 10.02 -13.41 6.78
N PRO A 526 10.89 -14.37 7.16
CA PRO A 526 12.23 -14.06 7.63
C PRO A 526 13.08 -13.35 6.55
N LYS A 527 14.06 -12.56 6.98
CA LYS A 527 14.97 -11.84 6.06
C LYS A 527 15.63 -12.76 5.01
N PRO A 528 16.14 -13.97 5.34
CA PRO A 528 16.68 -14.88 4.32
C PRO A 528 15.67 -15.31 3.25
N VAL A 529 14.40 -15.48 3.63
CA VAL A 529 13.30 -15.79 2.70
C VAL A 529 13.10 -14.62 1.73
N LEU A 530 13.00 -13.39 2.25
CA LEU A 530 12.83 -12.20 1.42
C LEU A 530 14.03 -11.96 0.49
N GLU A 531 15.26 -12.17 0.96
CA GLU A 531 16.48 -12.05 0.14
C GLU A 531 16.46 -13.01 -1.06
N ILE A 532 16.08 -14.28 -0.86
CA ILE A 532 15.94 -15.24 -1.96
C ILE A 532 14.82 -14.84 -2.90
N VAL A 533 13.65 -14.47 -2.36
CA VAL A 533 12.48 -14.07 -3.18
C VAL A 533 12.85 -12.89 -4.08
N VAL A 534 13.63 -11.91 -3.59
CA VAL A 534 14.12 -10.79 -4.42
C VAL A 534 14.95 -11.30 -5.60
N VAL A 535 15.86 -12.25 -5.39
CA VAL A 535 16.67 -12.82 -6.48
C VAL A 535 15.78 -13.61 -7.46
N LEU A 536 14.86 -14.44 -6.97
CA LEU A 536 13.95 -15.21 -7.82
C LEU A 536 13.03 -14.31 -8.66
N ARG A 537 12.53 -13.20 -8.08
CA ARG A 537 11.77 -12.18 -8.81
C ARG A 537 12.58 -11.57 -9.93
N LYS A 538 13.84 -11.20 -9.68
CA LYS A 538 14.72 -10.70 -10.74
C LYS A 538 14.90 -11.73 -11.85
N ILE A 539 15.15 -13.00 -11.52
CA ILE A 539 15.26 -14.07 -12.51
C ILE A 539 13.98 -14.16 -13.34
N SER A 540 12.81 -14.20 -12.71
CA SER A 540 11.52 -14.28 -13.39
C SER A 540 11.26 -13.07 -14.31
N THR A 541 11.61 -11.86 -13.87
CA THR A 541 11.51 -10.65 -14.69
C THR A 541 12.40 -10.75 -15.93
N GLN A 542 13.65 -11.20 -15.78
CA GLN A 542 14.55 -11.39 -16.93
C GLN A 542 14.00 -12.46 -17.89
N CYS A 543 13.47 -13.58 -17.40
CA CYS A 543 12.82 -14.59 -18.23
C CYS A 543 11.64 -14.02 -19.03
N HIS A 544 10.80 -13.21 -18.39
CA HIS A 544 9.67 -12.57 -19.07
C HIS A 544 10.14 -11.61 -20.15
N GLN A 545 11.17 -10.81 -19.87
CA GLN A 545 11.76 -9.89 -20.84
C GLN A 545 12.37 -10.60 -22.05
N VAL A 546 13.03 -11.76 -21.85
CA VAL A 546 13.47 -12.61 -22.98
C VAL A 546 12.25 -13.02 -23.83
N SER A 547 11.15 -13.41 -23.19
CA SER A 547 9.92 -13.79 -23.89
C SER A 547 9.34 -12.66 -24.72
N GLU A 548 9.21 -11.46 -24.16
CA GLU A 548 8.74 -10.29 -24.89
C GLU A 548 9.64 -9.95 -26.09
N GLN A 549 10.97 -10.00 -25.90
CA GLN A 549 11.93 -9.76 -26.98
C GLN A 549 11.83 -10.80 -28.10
N VAL A 550 11.66 -12.08 -27.75
CA VAL A 550 11.51 -13.17 -28.72
C VAL A 550 10.22 -13.01 -29.51
N VAL A 551 9.08 -12.77 -28.84
CA VAL A 551 7.78 -12.56 -29.47
C VAL A 551 7.83 -11.36 -30.41
N ALA A 552 8.28 -10.19 -29.93
CA ALA A 552 8.38 -8.98 -30.74
C ALA A 552 9.33 -9.14 -31.93
N SER A 553 10.48 -9.80 -31.72
CA SER A 553 11.44 -10.07 -32.79
C SER A 553 10.90 -11.05 -33.82
N ALA A 554 10.21 -12.11 -33.41
CA ALA A 554 9.59 -13.08 -34.30
C ALA A 554 8.55 -12.42 -35.22
N GLU A 555 7.63 -11.65 -34.64
CA GLU A 555 6.59 -10.94 -35.41
C GLU A 555 7.17 -9.91 -36.37
N LEU A 556 8.11 -9.08 -35.91
CA LEU A 556 8.73 -8.05 -36.73
C LEU A 556 9.52 -8.65 -37.89
N ARG A 557 10.35 -9.67 -37.61
CA ARG A 557 11.18 -10.31 -38.64
C ARG A 557 10.33 -11.09 -39.63
N TYR A 558 9.26 -11.74 -39.18
CA TYR A 558 8.31 -12.40 -40.08
C TYR A 558 7.66 -11.40 -41.04
N LYS A 559 7.13 -10.27 -40.55
CA LYS A 559 6.55 -9.21 -41.40
C LYS A 559 7.58 -8.68 -42.41
N GLN A 560 8.82 -8.44 -41.96
CA GLN A 560 9.89 -7.99 -42.86
C GLN A 560 10.28 -9.05 -43.90
N TRP A 561 10.23 -10.34 -43.54
CA TRP A 561 10.45 -11.45 -44.46
C TRP A 561 9.39 -11.48 -45.55
N MET A 562 8.12 -11.47 -45.17
CA MET A 562 6.99 -11.51 -46.10
C MET A 562 6.99 -10.31 -47.04
N ASN A 563 7.33 -9.12 -46.53
CA ASN A 563 7.46 -7.90 -47.34
C ASN A 563 8.75 -7.84 -48.17
N LYS A 564 9.58 -8.90 -48.17
CA LYS A 564 10.87 -8.99 -48.88
C LYS A 564 11.87 -7.87 -48.52
N THR A 565 11.72 -7.26 -47.34
CA THR A 565 12.58 -6.16 -46.86
C THR A 565 13.80 -6.64 -46.05
N LEU A 566 13.84 -7.92 -45.64
CA LEU A 566 15.00 -8.49 -44.97
C LEU A 566 16.18 -8.73 -45.93
N ARG A 567 17.35 -8.20 -45.57
CA ARG A 567 18.64 -8.50 -46.20
C ARG A 567 19.09 -9.93 -45.87
N SER A 568 19.90 -10.55 -46.74
CA SER A 568 20.38 -11.94 -46.60
C SER A 568 20.93 -12.27 -45.20
N ARG A 569 21.82 -11.42 -44.64
CA ARG A 569 22.37 -11.61 -43.28
C ARG A 569 21.29 -11.61 -42.19
N GLN A 570 20.26 -10.77 -42.33
CA GLN A 570 19.16 -10.68 -41.37
C GLN A 570 18.22 -11.88 -41.49
N ARG A 571 18.07 -12.44 -42.69
CA ARG A 571 17.35 -13.71 -42.93
C ARG A 571 18.03 -14.88 -42.22
N GLN A 572 19.35 -15.01 -42.37
CA GLN A 572 20.12 -16.04 -41.66
C GLN A 572 20.02 -15.89 -40.13
N ASN A 573 20.12 -14.67 -39.61
CA ASN A 573 19.99 -14.42 -38.17
C ASN A 573 18.58 -14.75 -37.65
N TYR A 574 17.53 -14.45 -38.42
CA TYR A 574 16.16 -14.84 -38.06
C TYR A 574 15.98 -16.37 -38.03
N LEU A 575 16.56 -17.12 -38.97
CA LEU A 575 16.52 -18.58 -38.91
C LEU A 575 17.28 -19.14 -37.70
N ARG A 576 18.42 -18.54 -37.32
CA ARG A 576 19.14 -18.89 -36.09
C ARG A 576 18.29 -18.65 -34.86
N MET A 577 17.58 -17.52 -34.79
CA MET A 577 16.62 -17.25 -33.72
C MET A 577 15.53 -18.33 -33.63
N LEU A 578 14.89 -18.67 -34.76
CA LEU A 578 13.86 -19.73 -34.80
C LEU A 578 14.41 -21.08 -34.34
N ASN A 579 15.68 -21.38 -34.63
CA ASN A 579 16.32 -22.58 -34.10
C ASN A 579 16.58 -22.48 -32.59
N SER A 580 17.08 -21.35 -32.10
CA SER A 580 17.36 -21.15 -30.67
C SER A 580 16.12 -21.18 -29.79
N ILE A 581 14.98 -20.72 -30.32
CA ILE A 581 13.66 -20.81 -29.67
C ILE A 581 13.32 -22.24 -29.23
N LYS A 582 13.72 -23.26 -30.01
CA LYS A 582 13.42 -24.68 -29.73
C LYS A 582 14.00 -25.17 -28.41
N PHE A 583 15.20 -24.73 -28.03
CA PHE A 583 15.80 -25.08 -26.74
C PHE A 583 15.58 -24.01 -25.66
N LEU A 584 15.38 -22.74 -26.04
CA LEU A 584 15.13 -21.66 -25.09
C LEU A 584 13.76 -21.78 -24.42
N SER A 585 12.71 -22.17 -25.15
CA SER A 585 11.38 -22.39 -24.57
C SER A 585 11.41 -23.41 -23.42
N PRO A 586 11.92 -24.66 -23.60
CA PRO A 586 12.00 -25.62 -22.51
C PRO A 586 12.98 -25.18 -21.41
N MET A 587 14.05 -24.45 -21.73
CA MET A 587 14.97 -23.91 -20.72
C MET A 587 14.29 -22.87 -19.81
N LEU A 588 13.55 -21.92 -20.38
CA LEU A 588 12.83 -20.92 -19.60
C LEU A 588 11.74 -21.58 -18.75
N ARG A 589 11.03 -22.58 -19.30
CA ARG A 589 10.06 -23.40 -18.54
C ARG A 589 10.72 -24.14 -17.38
N LEU A 590 11.90 -24.73 -17.58
CA LEU A 590 12.68 -25.35 -16.50
C LEU A 590 13.00 -24.35 -15.39
N ILE A 591 13.42 -23.12 -15.74
CA ILE A 591 13.68 -22.06 -14.76
C ILE A 591 12.38 -21.71 -14.00
N LEU A 592 11.24 -21.59 -14.67
CA LEU A 592 9.97 -21.30 -14.02
C LEU A 592 9.54 -22.43 -13.06
N VAL A 593 9.69 -23.70 -13.47
CA VAL A 593 9.46 -24.86 -12.60
C VAL A 593 10.38 -24.82 -11.39
N PHE A 594 11.66 -24.55 -11.60
CA PHE A 594 12.63 -24.40 -10.52
C PHE A 594 12.23 -23.28 -9.55
N ILE A 595 11.90 -22.09 -10.03
CA ILE A 595 11.44 -20.96 -9.20
C ILE A 595 10.24 -21.36 -8.35
N THR A 596 9.23 -21.99 -8.95
CA THR A 596 8.01 -22.39 -8.24
C THR A 596 8.26 -23.45 -7.18
N LEU A 597 9.10 -24.44 -7.47
CA LEU A 597 9.48 -25.46 -6.49
C LEU A 597 10.25 -24.87 -5.31
N GLU A 598 11.20 -23.96 -5.58
CA GLU A 598 11.91 -23.25 -4.51
C GLU A 598 10.96 -22.35 -3.71
N LEU A 599 9.93 -21.78 -4.35
CA LEU A 599 8.94 -20.95 -3.69
C LEU A 599 8.06 -21.73 -2.71
N VAL A 600 7.56 -22.90 -3.12
CA VAL A 600 6.77 -23.79 -2.25
C VAL A 600 7.58 -24.24 -1.04
N ASN A 601 8.90 -24.41 -1.21
CA ASN A 601 9.82 -24.85 -0.18
C ASN A 601 10.64 -23.71 0.45
N ILE A 602 10.24 -22.45 0.25
CA ILE A 602 11.11 -21.29 0.52
C ILE A 602 11.56 -21.20 1.98
N HIS A 603 10.69 -21.59 2.90
CA HIS A 603 10.95 -21.56 4.35
C HIS A 603 12.00 -22.58 4.80
N LEU A 604 12.35 -23.58 3.97
CA LEU A 604 13.47 -24.49 4.26
C LEU A 604 14.82 -23.77 4.26
N VAL A 605 14.93 -22.58 3.65
CA VAL A 605 16.15 -21.78 3.73
C VAL A 605 16.54 -21.48 5.17
N CYS A 606 15.57 -21.27 6.06
CA CYS A 606 15.81 -20.93 7.45
C CYS A 606 16.51 -22.06 8.23
N LYS A 607 16.53 -23.28 7.70
CA LYS A 607 17.20 -24.45 8.29
C LYS A 607 18.66 -24.60 7.81
N LYS A 608 19.11 -23.81 6.83
CA LYS A 608 20.47 -23.89 6.28
C LYS A 608 21.46 -23.20 7.21
N ASN A 609 22.65 -23.77 7.37
CA ASN A 609 23.77 -23.08 7.99
C ASN A 609 24.26 -21.92 7.09
N ALA A 610 25.08 -21.01 7.64
CA ALA A 610 25.53 -19.82 6.92
C ALA A 610 26.30 -20.14 5.64
N PHE A 611 27.10 -21.21 5.63
CA PHE A 611 27.87 -21.63 4.46
C PHE A 611 26.96 -22.11 3.33
N ASP A 612 26.03 -23.03 3.63
CA ASP A 612 25.07 -23.57 2.67
C ASP A 612 24.13 -22.49 2.13
N TYR A 613 23.73 -21.54 2.98
CA TYR A 613 22.96 -20.37 2.58
C TYR A 613 23.71 -19.53 1.54
N GLN A 614 24.98 -19.19 1.82
CA GLN A 614 25.79 -18.40 0.89
C GLN A 614 26.07 -19.12 -0.43
N GLN A 615 26.34 -20.43 -0.39
CA GLN A 615 26.53 -21.24 -1.61
C GLN A 615 25.25 -21.28 -2.44
N TYR A 616 24.10 -21.45 -1.80
CA TYR A 616 22.81 -21.43 -2.48
C TYR A 616 22.51 -20.05 -3.10
N LEU A 617 22.78 -18.97 -2.38
CA LEU A 617 22.61 -17.61 -2.91
C LEU A 617 23.55 -17.33 -4.10
N LYS A 618 24.80 -17.81 -4.06
CA LYS A 618 25.74 -17.73 -5.20
C LYS A 618 25.21 -18.48 -6.42
N PHE A 619 24.60 -19.65 -6.21
CA PHE A 619 23.95 -20.39 -7.28
C PHE A 619 22.80 -19.61 -7.91
N LEU A 620 21.87 -19.08 -7.10
CA LEU A 620 20.76 -18.27 -7.63
C LEU A 620 21.26 -17.05 -8.39
N LYS A 621 22.29 -16.35 -7.88
CA LYS A 621 22.94 -15.24 -8.59
C LYS A 621 23.57 -15.67 -9.92
N SER A 622 24.04 -16.91 -10.03
CA SER A 622 24.55 -17.44 -11.31
C SER A 622 23.44 -17.70 -12.33
N ILE A 623 22.24 -18.09 -11.89
CA ILE A 623 21.05 -18.17 -12.75
C ILE A 623 20.60 -16.78 -13.16
N LEU A 624 20.60 -15.81 -12.23
CA LEU A 624 20.31 -14.42 -12.54
C LEU A 624 21.26 -13.85 -13.59
N GLN A 625 22.57 -14.06 -13.43
CA GLN A 625 23.55 -13.63 -14.41
C GLN A 625 23.31 -14.27 -15.78
N TYR A 626 22.91 -15.54 -15.80
CA TYR A 626 22.55 -16.23 -17.03
C TYR A 626 21.35 -15.56 -17.72
N THR A 627 20.27 -15.26 -16.98
CA THR A 627 19.08 -14.64 -17.57
C THR A 627 19.32 -13.19 -17.98
N GLU A 628 20.11 -12.41 -17.24
CA GLU A 628 20.55 -11.06 -17.64
C GLU A 628 21.38 -11.09 -18.95
N ASN A 629 22.26 -12.08 -19.09
CA ASN A 629 23.01 -12.29 -20.32
C ASN A 629 22.10 -12.69 -21.49
N LEU A 630 21.08 -13.53 -21.24
CA LEU A 630 20.07 -13.86 -22.25
C LEU A 630 19.36 -12.60 -22.74
N VAL A 631 18.84 -11.75 -21.85
CA VAL A 631 18.18 -10.48 -22.23
C VAL A 631 19.07 -9.63 -23.12
N THR A 632 20.36 -9.57 -22.80
CA THR A 632 21.34 -8.85 -23.63
C THR A 632 21.47 -9.49 -25.01
N TYR A 633 21.54 -10.82 -25.10
CA TYR A 633 21.79 -11.55 -26.35
C TYR A 633 20.56 -11.60 -27.25
N THR A 634 19.36 -11.70 -26.68
CA THR A 634 18.08 -11.72 -27.39
C THR A 634 17.57 -10.33 -27.75
N SER A 635 18.25 -9.27 -27.31
CA SER A 635 17.92 -7.90 -27.70
C SER A 635 18.01 -7.69 -29.22
N PRO A 636 17.11 -6.86 -29.80
CA PRO A 636 17.15 -6.50 -31.23
C PRO A 636 18.44 -5.84 -31.68
N GLU A 637 19.25 -5.32 -30.74
CA GLU A 637 20.53 -4.66 -31.01
C GLU A 637 21.68 -5.66 -31.13
N LYS A 638 21.73 -6.68 -30.24
CA LYS A 638 22.84 -7.65 -30.21
C LYS A 638 22.58 -8.85 -31.11
N ASN A 639 21.39 -9.44 -31.08
CA ASN A 639 20.98 -10.64 -31.84
C ASN A 639 22.01 -11.80 -31.83
N LYS A 640 22.51 -12.15 -30.65
CA LYS A 640 23.59 -13.14 -30.45
C LYS A 640 23.05 -14.55 -30.20
N TRP A 641 22.37 -15.11 -31.19
CA TRP A 641 21.62 -16.38 -31.07
C TRP A 641 22.49 -17.63 -31.00
N ASP A 642 23.69 -17.60 -31.60
CA ASP A 642 24.63 -18.72 -31.56
C ASP A 642 25.31 -18.82 -30.19
N GLU A 643 25.73 -17.67 -29.64
CA GLU A 643 26.33 -17.58 -28.30
C GLU A 643 25.34 -17.93 -27.18
N THR A 644 24.03 -17.78 -27.45
CA THR A 644 22.98 -18.22 -26.52
C THR A 644 23.05 -19.72 -26.24
N MET A 645 23.40 -20.54 -27.23
CA MET A 645 23.46 -22.00 -27.05
C MET A 645 24.57 -22.42 -26.09
N GLU A 646 25.77 -21.86 -26.26
CA GLU A 646 26.91 -22.11 -25.35
C GLU A 646 26.60 -21.62 -23.93
N LEU A 647 25.98 -20.45 -23.82
CA LEU A 647 25.54 -19.88 -22.56
C LEU A 647 24.52 -20.78 -21.85
N THR A 648 23.52 -21.30 -22.58
CA THR A 648 22.50 -22.23 -22.04
C THR A 648 23.12 -23.55 -21.59
N ASN A 649 24.04 -24.13 -22.37
CA ASN A 649 24.73 -25.36 -21.98
C ASN A 649 25.49 -25.20 -20.65
N LYS A 650 26.25 -24.10 -20.51
CA LYS A 650 26.97 -23.79 -19.25
C LYS A 650 26.04 -23.63 -18.06
N ALA A 651 24.85 -23.05 -18.26
CA ALA A 651 23.85 -22.90 -17.21
C ALA A 651 23.23 -24.26 -16.82
N LEU A 652 22.88 -25.09 -17.79
CA LEU A 652 22.30 -26.42 -17.55
C LEU A 652 23.25 -27.32 -16.75
N ILE A 653 24.55 -27.34 -17.09
CA ILE A 653 25.57 -28.10 -16.34
C ILE A 653 25.60 -27.66 -14.86
N LYS A 654 25.50 -26.35 -14.59
CA LYS A 654 25.46 -25.83 -13.22
C LYS A 654 24.19 -26.21 -12.48
N ILE A 655 23.03 -26.12 -13.14
CA ILE A 655 21.72 -26.49 -12.57
C ILE A 655 21.73 -27.99 -12.21
N ARG A 656 22.15 -28.85 -13.14
CA ARG A 656 22.25 -30.29 -12.94
C ARG A 656 23.11 -30.64 -11.73
N LYS A 657 24.33 -30.08 -11.66
CA LYS A 657 25.26 -30.32 -10.54
C LYS A 657 24.67 -29.98 -9.17
N ILE A 658 23.83 -28.95 -9.09
CA ILE A 658 23.17 -28.53 -7.84
C ILE A 658 22.03 -29.49 -7.48
N ILE A 659 21.23 -29.89 -8.46
CA ILE A 659 20.12 -30.82 -8.26
C ILE A 659 20.64 -32.20 -7.86
N ASP A 660 21.68 -32.69 -8.52
CA ASP A 660 22.34 -33.96 -8.18
C ASP A 660 22.83 -33.94 -6.72
N ARG A 661 23.48 -32.85 -6.29
CA ARG A 661 23.91 -32.67 -4.88
C ARG A 661 22.74 -32.67 -3.90
N LYS A 662 21.62 -32.03 -4.24
CA LYS A 662 20.41 -32.06 -3.41
C LYS A 662 19.84 -33.48 -3.31
N LEU A 663 19.89 -34.27 -4.38
CA LEU A 663 19.41 -35.66 -4.40
C LEU A 663 20.27 -36.57 -3.53
N THR A 664 21.60 -36.43 -3.60
CA THR A 664 22.53 -37.24 -2.77
C THR A 664 22.31 -36.98 -1.28
N LEU A 665 22.04 -35.73 -0.88
CA LEU A 665 21.79 -35.37 0.52
C LEU A 665 20.44 -35.88 1.04
N VAL A 666 19.41 -35.96 0.19
CA VAL A 666 18.09 -36.51 0.56
C VAL A 666 18.15 -38.03 0.71
N GLN A 667 18.93 -38.72 -0.13
CA GLN A 667 19.12 -40.17 -0.05
C GLN A 667 19.98 -40.62 1.13
N LEU A 668 20.83 -39.75 1.69
CA LEU A 668 21.63 -40.02 2.88
C LEU A 668 20.89 -39.75 4.21
N ALA A 669 19.71 -39.10 4.14
CA ALA A 669 18.90 -38.71 5.29
C ALA A 669 17.60 -39.54 5.43
N ALA A 670 17.36 -40.46 4.51
CA ALA A 670 16.33 -41.51 4.55
C ALA A 670 17.01 -42.85 4.88
#